data_AF-A0A9D2KSF9-F1
#
_entry.id   AF-A0A9D2KSF9-F1
#
_cell.length_a   1.000
_cell.length_b   1.000
_cell.length_c   1.000
_cell.angle_alpha   90.00
_cell.angle_beta   90.00
_cell.angle_gamma   90.00
#
_symmetry.space_group_name_H-M   'P 1'
#
loop_
_entity.id
_entity.type
_entity.pdbx_description
1 polymer ?
#
loop_
_entity_poly.entity_id
_entity_poly.type
_entity_poly.pdbx_seq_one_letter_code
_entity_poly.pdbx_strand_id
1 'polypeptide(L)'
;MKKLLLGMGVVLCASVATAQSTLWKHKNWEARISEQGCLEQIVFKENGRKDTVPFFREDGQFMGPSFYVVADGKAQTADWMPDGYRSYRAVIDHVECRLTYKAWKGQPALEVTLINQGHVPFQPEKAGLRLGIDTYMEKYPAWFGKYFPTLMRNEKTHFYGYLQTPAGRTLGIVSPQPIASWSVEYNLGYQDPAPHWFMGHRIESLNLDLLNTLPLPERHPQHLWMLKQGESKTWIIALVDIERPGDFEKTVRKLADVPMLRISQTTCRPNEELSFDVLSEEAVVSVCNERGHELPLQIEPQANGVQRVTCTLPEVGLYTVRAVEGDKITEGVLSAHPSRRWVLEQARSNAWKYHQKATSHIESWYGFYSAFEAAKYFPDKELDERLDRRFSYLFDLLHDTVKMEPKYYASRIQNTSGTINLLVGRYQDHGDREDLKKASRLADWLIKTWQREDGAYVNHHIVYTSVIYVAKNILELAVAEYELGRQDPVWLEAAERHYASAKRAIDQLVDAQGNFETEGELTFEDGMISCSALQIGMLGLMQSDEATRKHYTDAMLQILHSHDCLTQLRVPDARRRGGTMRYWEAQYDVQMLPNMFNSPHGWSGWRAYATYYAYLLTGDERWLLETYNAAGAFSHLIDNRTGDLRWAFVVDPYLRVRQACSADTHVTADSLSFGNPHPDLYDTRTFVIGEQYVNMISDWQGVNTQDNDVHEVFKFMGEAMLTNAFVVERADGTVVGYNCRVTRQGNTLQVEADEKQMTNLHCNLRNAYKVSFRGQTRELKPHYLGWAFGTDIYAGR
;
A
#
# COMPACT_ATOMS: atom_id res chain seq x y z
N MET A 1 67.64 13.87 -60.20
CA MET A 1 66.98 14.70 -61.23
C MET A 1 65.82 15.48 -60.58
N LYS A 2 65.88 16.82 -60.66
CA LYS A 2 64.81 17.84 -60.61
C LYS A 2 63.65 17.78 -59.57
N LYS A 3 63.60 18.87 -58.77
CA LYS A 3 62.45 19.71 -58.30
C LYS A 3 61.46 19.05 -57.32
N LEU A 4 61.34 19.47 -56.05
CA LEU A 4 60.94 20.77 -55.47
C LEU A 4 59.53 21.22 -55.85
N LEU A 5 58.57 21.02 -54.94
CA LEU A 5 57.41 21.90 -54.73
C LEU A 5 56.87 21.71 -53.31
N LEU A 6 56.98 22.80 -52.55
CA LEU A 6 56.52 23.03 -51.19
C LEU A 6 55.01 23.33 -51.26
N GLY A 7 54.20 22.65 -50.44
CA GLY A 7 52.79 22.99 -50.22
C GLY A 7 52.50 23.01 -48.72
N MET A 8 52.35 24.20 -48.15
CA MET A 8 51.88 24.42 -46.79
C MET A 8 50.45 23.89 -46.64
N GLY A 9 50.28 22.83 -45.86
CA GLY A 9 48.98 22.42 -45.33
C GLY A 9 48.76 23.09 -43.98
N VAL A 10 47.83 24.05 -43.93
CA VAL A 10 47.28 24.58 -42.67
C VAL A 10 46.49 23.46 -42.00
N VAL A 11 47.00 22.95 -40.88
CA VAL A 11 46.24 22.08 -39.98
C VAL A 11 45.30 22.97 -39.19
N LEU A 12 44.05 23.08 -39.65
CA LEU A 12 42.93 23.50 -38.81
C LEU A 12 42.65 22.36 -37.84
N CYS A 13 43.22 22.45 -36.64
CA CYS A 13 42.73 21.72 -35.48
C CYS A 13 41.32 22.24 -35.15
N ALA A 14 40.29 21.63 -35.75
CA ALA A 14 38.95 21.69 -35.21
C ALA A 14 39.00 20.96 -33.86
N SER A 15 39.11 21.72 -32.77
CA SER A 15 38.75 21.25 -31.45
C SER A 15 37.28 20.83 -31.50
N VAL A 16 37.04 19.53 -31.65
CA VAL A 16 35.75 18.94 -31.30
C VAL A 16 35.61 19.18 -29.81
N ALA A 17 34.87 20.23 -29.45
CA ALA A 17 34.44 20.44 -28.08
C ALA A 17 33.54 19.25 -27.74
N THR A 18 34.10 18.28 -27.03
CA THR A 18 33.28 17.29 -26.33
C THR A 18 32.41 18.07 -25.37
N ALA A 19 31.12 18.07 -25.67
CA ALA A 19 30.11 18.83 -25.00
C ALA A 19 29.99 18.31 -23.53
N GLN A 20 30.00 19.21 -22.54
CA GLN A 20 30.19 18.88 -21.11
C GLN A 20 28.95 19.20 -20.28
N SER A 21 28.44 18.19 -19.56
CA SER A 21 27.42 18.34 -18.51
C SER A 21 27.78 19.45 -17.51
N THR A 22 26.81 20.28 -17.12
CA THR A 22 27.03 21.33 -16.11
C THR A 22 27.05 20.73 -14.70
N LEU A 23 28.17 20.91 -13.99
CA LEU A 23 28.30 20.48 -12.60
C LEU A 23 27.67 21.51 -11.65
N TRP A 24 26.69 21.07 -10.88
CA TRP A 24 26.03 21.86 -9.85
C TRP A 24 26.39 21.33 -8.46
N LYS A 25 27.26 22.03 -7.74
CA LYS A 25 27.85 21.53 -6.48
C LYS A 25 27.56 22.43 -5.29
N HIS A 26 27.38 21.78 -4.14
CA HIS A 26 27.36 22.39 -2.82
C HIS A 26 28.26 21.58 -1.86
N LYS A 27 28.30 21.95 -0.58
CA LYS A 27 29.13 21.25 0.44
C LYS A 27 28.75 19.76 0.56
N ASN A 28 27.45 19.48 0.62
CA ASN A 28 26.92 18.17 1.01
C ASN A 28 26.29 17.40 -0.16
N TRP A 29 26.28 17.95 -1.36
CA TRP A 29 25.73 17.29 -2.55
C TRP A 29 26.33 17.84 -3.83
N GLU A 30 26.22 17.07 -4.90
CA GLU A 30 26.49 17.53 -6.26
C GLU A 30 25.50 16.92 -7.24
N ALA A 31 25.15 17.65 -8.28
CA ALA A 31 24.24 17.24 -9.31
C ALA A 31 24.85 17.51 -10.69
N ARG A 32 24.39 16.76 -11.69
CA ARG A 32 24.77 16.97 -13.09
C ARG A 32 23.53 17.37 -13.87
N ILE A 33 23.64 18.47 -14.61
CA ILE A 33 22.62 18.97 -15.52
C ILE A 33 23.12 18.71 -16.94
N SER A 34 22.32 18.01 -17.73
CA SER A 34 22.54 17.73 -19.14
C SER A 34 22.53 19.01 -19.98
N GLU A 35 22.91 18.90 -21.24
CA GLU A 35 22.90 20.02 -22.19
C GLU A 35 21.48 20.44 -22.56
N GLN A 36 20.57 19.48 -22.52
CA GLN A 36 19.13 19.63 -22.66
C GLN A 36 18.48 20.27 -21.42
N GLY A 37 19.25 20.61 -20.38
CA GLY A 37 18.75 21.29 -19.19
C GLY A 37 18.03 20.40 -18.18
N CYS A 38 18.05 19.09 -18.35
CA CYS A 38 17.49 18.08 -17.44
C CYS A 38 18.54 17.54 -16.45
N LEU A 39 18.12 17.02 -15.29
CA LEU A 39 19.00 16.37 -14.33
C LEU A 39 19.37 14.95 -14.77
N GLU A 40 20.63 14.58 -14.60
CA GLU A 40 21.13 13.21 -14.88
C GLU A 40 21.34 12.39 -13.59
N GLN A 41 21.61 13.08 -12.49
CA GLN A 41 21.79 12.53 -11.15
C GLN A 41 21.92 13.64 -10.11
N ILE A 42 21.58 13.30 -8.87
CA ILE A 42 21.98 14.04 -7.66
C ILE A 42 22.72 13.07 -6.74
N VAL A 43 23.89 13.45 -6.24
CA VAL A 43 24.67 12.70 -5.27
C VAL A 43 24.73 13.46 -3.95
N PHE A 44 24.09 12.94 -2.92
CA PHE A 44 24.20 13.42 -1.54
C PHE A 44 25.41 12.76 -0.85
N LYS A 45 26.15 13.53 -0.05
CA LYS A 45 27.49 13.18 0.47
C LYS A 45 27.58 13.21 2.00
N GLU A 46 26.46 13.26 2.71
CA GLU A 46 26.49 13.40 4.17
C GLU A 46 26.96 12.11 4.87
N ASN A 47 27.66 12.28 6.00
CA ASN A 47 28.11 11.21 6.89
C ASN A 47 28.95 10.09 6.23
N GLY A 48 29.71 10.41 5.17
CA GLY A 48 30.56 9.44 4.47
C GLY A 48 29.80 8.50 3.54
N ARG A 49 28.46 8.59 3.49
CA ARG A 49 27.61 7.90 2.52
C ARG A 49 27.55 8.71 1.22
N LYS A 50 27.54 8.03 0.09
CA LYS A 50 27.16 8.61 -1.21
C LYS A 50 25.83 8.01 -1.62
N ASP A 51 24.77 8.80 -1.53
CA ASP A 51 23.46 8.41 -2.06
C ASP A 51 23.25 9.05 -3.42
N THR A 52 22.85 8.27 -4.43
CA THR A 52 22.67 8.75 -5.80
C THR A 52 21.21 8.58 -6.18
N VAL A 53 20.54 9.70 -6.44
CA VAL A 53 19.21 9.72 -7.03
C VAL A 53 19.36 9.60 -8.55
N PRO A 54 18.88 8.51 -9.17
CA PRO A 54 18.90 8.34 -10.60
C PRO A 54 17.78 9.16 -11.27
N PHE A 55 18.12 9.75 -12.42
CA PHE A 55 17.18 10.39 -13.33
C PHE A 55 17.31 9.72 -14.71
N PHE A 56 16.26 9.79 -15.53
CA PHE A 56 16.34 9.32 -16.92
C PHE A 56 17.37 10.12 -17.72
N ARG A 57 18.24 9.42 -18.45
CA ARG A 57 19.41 10.02 -19.15
C ARG A 57 19.38 9.93 -20.67
N GLU A 58 18.66 8.95 -21.22
CA GLU A 58 18.60 8.75 -22.66
C GLU A 58 17.56 9.71 -23.27
N ASP A 59 17.78 10.15 -24.51
CA ASP A 59 16.86 11.01 -25.27
C ASP A 59 15.49 10.33 -25.39
N GLY A 60 14.63 10.57 -24.40
CA GLY A 60 13.40 9.84 -24.19
C GLY A 60 12.34 10.67 -23.46
N GLN A 61 11.11 10.19 -23.49
CA GLN A 61 9.90 10.90 -23.06
C GLN A 61 9.88 11.31 -21.57
N PHE A 62 10.74 10.70 -20.74
CA PHE A 62 10.70 10.85 -19.28
C PHE A 62 11.91 11.59 -18.68
N MET A 63 12.78 12.21 -19.50
CA MET A 63 13.83 13.10 -18.99
C MET A 63 13.22 14.26 -18.19
N GLY A 64 13.85 14.65 -17.09
CA GLY A 64 13.36 15.75 -16.28
C GLY A 64 14.42 16.41 -15.37
N PRO A 65 14.09 17.55 -14.74
CA PRO A 65 12.79 18.21 -14.78
C PRO A 65 12.46 18.79 -16.16
N SER A 66 11.27 18.53 -16.68
CA SER A 66 10.80 19.02 -18.00
C SER A 66 9.43 19.66 -17.89
N PHE A 67 9.20 20.77 -18.59
CA PHE A 67 7.90 21.45 -18.63
C PHE A 67 6.94 20.68 -19.52
N TYR A 68 5.78 20.32 -18.97
CA TYR A 68 4.72 19.66 -19.71
C TYR A 68 3.35 20.29 -19.45
N VAL A 69 2.47 20.11 -20.43
CA VAL A 69 1.05 20.51 -20.39
C VAL A 69 0.22 19.34 -20.90
N VAL A 70 -0.92 19.08 -20.27
CA VAL A 70 -1.99 18.24 -20.79
C VAL A 70 -3.18 19.14 -21.11
N ALA A 71 -3.61 19.11 -22.36
CA ALA A 71 -4.80 19.79 -22.85
C ALA A 71 -5.56 18.86 -23.81
N ASP A 72 -6.89 18.80 -23.67
CA ASP A 72 -7.76 17.93 -24.46
C ASP A 72 -7.30 16.45 -24.48
N GLY A 73 -6.83 15.93 -23.33
CA GLY A 73 -6.32 14.57 -23.19
C GLY A 73 -4.97 14.31 -23.88
N LYS A 74 -4.29 15.33 -24.40
CA LYS A 74 -2.99 15.20 -25.07
C LYS A 74 -1.90 15.83 -24.23
N ALA A 75 -0.86 15.04 -23.93
CA ALA A 75 0.33 15.52 -23.26
C ALA A 75 1.32 16.11 -24.27
N GLN A 76 1.83 17.30 -23.99
CA GLN A 76 2.95 17.93 -24.68
C GLN A 76 4.06 18.22 -23.67
N THR A 77 5.30 17.94 -24.05
CA THR A 77 6.50 18.32 -23.28
C THR A 77 7.33 19.24 -24.16
N ALA A 78 7.90 20.30 -23.59
CA ALA A 78 8.71 21.26 -24.32
C ALA A 78 10.19 21.11 -24.02
N ASP A 79 11.01 21.31 -25.05
CA ASP A 79 12.46 21.37 -24.92
C ASP A 79 12.90 22.66 -24.24
N TRP A 80 13.91 22.54 -23.38
CA TRP A 80 14.51 23.68 -22.70
C TRP A 80 15.40 24.50 -23.64
N MET A 81 15.23 25.81 -23.60
CA MET A 81 16.17 26.78 -24.17
C MET A 81 17.00 27.39 -23.04
N PRO A 82 18.34 27.44 -23.14
CA PRO A 82 19.16 28.13 -22.15
C PRO A 82 18.73 29.60 -21.95
N ASP A 83 18.61 30.03 -20.69
CA ASP A 83 18.16 31.36 -20.27
C ASP A 83 19.01 31.91 -19.11
N GLY A 84 20.31 31.61 -19.12
CA GLY A 84 21.27 32.05 -18.11
C GLY A 84 22.04 30.89 -17.44
N TYR A 85 22.74 31.20 -16.36
CA TYR A 85 23.57 30.20 -15.66
C TYR A 85 22.72 29.19 -14.88
N ARG A 86 22.63 27.96 -15.40
CA ARG A 86 21.73 26.90 -14.90
C ARG A 86 20.26 27.35 -14.89
N SER A 87 19.90 28.19 -15.85
CA SER A 87 18.55 28.69 -16.04
C SER A 87 18.11 28.35 -17.46
N TYR A 88 16.86 27.97 -17.59
CA TYR A 88 16.27 27.46 -18.82
C TYR A 88 14.84 28.01 -18.95
N ARG A 89 14.37 28.14 -20.18
CA ARG A 89 13.00 28.53 -20.48
C ARG A 89 12.40 27.64 -21.56
N ALA A 90 11.11 27.38 -21.46
CA ALA A 90 10.34 26.62 -22.44
C ALA A 90 8.98 27.29 -22.62
N VAL A 91 8.34 27.12 -23.78
CA VAL A 91 7.04 27.71 -24.07
C VAL A 91 6.10 26.66 -24.64
N ILE A 92 4.90 26.54 -24.05
CA ILE A 92 3.77 25.76 -24.58
C ILE A 92 2.54 26.68 -24.52
N ASP A 93 1.77 26.78 -25.61
CA ASP A 93 0.53 27.55 -25.67
C ASP A 93 0.61 28.97 -25.11
N HIS A 94 1.67 29.70 -25.46
CA HIS A 94 1.98 31.06 -24.98
C HIS A 94 2.23 31.17 -23.45
N VAL A 95 2.39 30.04 -22.76
CA VAL A 95 2.86 30.01 -21.37
C VAL A 95 4.34 29.72 -21.37
N GLU A 96 5.11 30.70 -20.88
CA GLU A 96 6.53 30.56 -20.66
C GLU A 96 6.76 29.93 -19.29
N CYS A 97 7.46 28.80 -19.26
CA CYS A 97 8.00 28.19 -18.06
C CYS A 97 9.49 28.53 -17.96
N ARG A 98 9.92 29.11 -16.85
CA ARG A 98 11.34 29.31 -16.51
C ARG A 98 11.73 28.37 -15.39
N LEU A 99 12.86 27.70 -15.54
CA LEU A 99 13.46 26.81 -14.56
C LEU A 99 14.85 27.32 -14.20
N THR A 100 15.15 27.48 -12.91
CA THR A 100 16.49 27.80 -12.42
C THR A 100 16.93 26.83 -11.33
N TYR A 101 18.10 26.21 -11.51
CA TYR A 101 18.71 25.35 -10.49
C TYR A 101 19.48 26.19 -9.47
N LYS A 102 19.07 26.14 -8.20
CA LYS A 102 19.69 26.92 -7.13
C LYS A 102 19.79 26.17 -5.80
N ALA A 103 20.74 26.55 -4.96
CA ALA A 103 20.75 26.10 -3.58
C ALA A 103 19.72 26.92 -2.79
N TRP A 104 18.75 26.25 -2.15
CA TRP A 104 17.78 26.89 -1.27
C TRP A 104 17.90 26.27 0.12
N LYS A 105 18.26 27.11 1.12
CA LYS A 105 18.55 26.66 2.49
C LYS A 105 19.53 25.48 2.56
N GLY A 106 20.51 25.46 1.66
CA GLY A 106 21.53 24.42 1.57
C GLY A 106 21.12 23.14 0.81
N GLN A 107 19.88 23.04 0.34
CA GLN A 107 19.36 21.90 -0.43
C GLN A 107 19.36 22.20 -1.94
N PRO A 108 19.49 21.19 -2.81
CA PRO A 108 19.26 21.37 -4.24
C PRO A 108 17.78 21.70 -4.48
N ALA A 109 17.49 22.80 -5.16
CA ALA A 109 16.12 23.21 -5.47
C ALA A 109 15.95 23.71 -6.91
N LEU A 110 14.73 23.51 -7.42
CA LEU A 110 14.22 24.04 -8.68
C LEU A 110 13.40 25.29 -8.36
N GLU A 111 13.79 26.45 -8.87
CA GLU A 111 12.89 27.61 -8.93
C GLU A 111 12.18 27.61 -10.28
N VAL A 112 10.86 27.49 -10.25
CA VAL A 112 10.05 27.36 -11.47
C VAL A 112 9.04 28.49 -11.52
N THR A 113 8.97 29.19 -12.64
CA THR A 113 8.01 30.28 -12.87
C THR A 113 7.20 30.01 -14.12
N LEU A 114 5.87 30.02 -14.01
CA LEU A 114 4.96 30.01 -15.15
C LEU A 114 4.43 31.42 -15.39
N ILE A 115 4.52 31.90 -16.63
CA ILE A 115 4.08 33.24 -17.06
C ILE A 115 3.15 33.06 -18.26
N ASN A 116 1.90 33.50 -18.15
CA ASN A 116 0.99 33.53 -19.30
C ASN A 116 1.27 34.77 -20.15
N GLN A 117 1.96 34.59 -21.28
CA GLN A 117 2.25 35.64 -22.26
C GLN A 117 1.16 35.74 -23.34
N GLY A 118 0.16 34.86 -23.30
CA GLY A 118 -0.98 34.87 -24.22
C GLY A 118 -1.94 36.03 -23.95
N HIS A 119 -2.93 36.15 -24.83
CA HIS A 119 -3.99 37.17 -24.74
C HIS A 119 -5.27 36.66 -24.04
N VAL A 120 -5.29 35.41 -23.61
CA VAL A 120 -6.42 34.75 -22.93
C VAL A 120 -5.94 34.00 -21.69
N PRO A 121 -6.82 33.71 -20.71
CA PRO A 121 -6.45 32.86 -19.58
C PRO A 121 -6.02 31.46 -20.03
N PHE A 122 -4.99 30.91 -19.38
CA PHE A 122 -4.51 29.55 -19.61
C PHE A 122 -5.14 28.60 -18.57
N GLN A 123 -5.86 27.58 -19.05
CA GLN A 123 -6.67 26.65 -18.24
C GLN A 123 -6.39 25.20 -18.67
N PRO A 124 -5.23 24.63 -18.30
CA PRO A 124 -4.85 23.29 -18.73
C PRO A 124 -5.62 22.22 -17.94
N GLU A 125 -5.69 20.98 -18.46
CA GLU A 125 -6.04 19.84 -17.61
C GLU A 125 -4.95 19.65 -16.55
N LYS A 126 -3.67 19.68 -16.98
CA LYS A 126 -2.49 19.67 -16.10
C LYS A 126 -1.39 20.54 -16.71
N ALA A 127 -0.63 21.26 -15.89
CA ALA A 127 0.62 21.87 -16.34
C ALA A 127 1.64 21.89 -15.19
N GLY A 128 2.88 21.50 -15.46
CA GLY A 128 3.88 21.43 -14.42
C GLY A 128 5.19 20.80 -14.85
N LEU A 129 5.81 20.06 -13.93
CA LEU A 129 7.11 19.44 -14.16
C LEU A 129 7.00 17.92 -14.13
N ARG A 130 7.48 17.27 -15.20
CA ARG A 130 7.92 15.87 -15.14
C ARG A 130 9.24 15.87 -14.39
N LEU A 131 9.34 15.25 -13.22
CA LEU A 131 10.57 15.34 -12.42
C LEU A 131 11.73 14.56 -13.04
N GLY A 132 11.43 13.46 -13.75
CA GLY A 132 12.42 12.60 -14.39
C GLY A 132 13.21 11.73 -13.44
N ILE A 133 12.78 11.61 -12.18
CA ILE A 133 13.33 10.62 -11.23
C ILE A 133 12.94 9.24 -11.72
N ASP A 134 13.92 8.34 -11.80
CA ASP A 134 13.75 7.00 -12.32
C ASP A 134 13.05 6.09 -11.31
N THR A 135 11.77 5.81 -11.55
CA THR A 135 10.92 4.95 -10.72
C THR A 135 10.69 3.56 -11.31
N TYR A 136 11.35 3.23 -12.43
CA TYR A 136 11.08 2.02 -13.19
C TYR A 136 11.76 0.80 -12.55
N MET A 137 10.96 -0.06 -11.90
CA MET A 137 11.40 -1.20 -11.08
C MET A 137 11.31 -2.54 -11.80
N GLU A 138 12.01 -2.73 -12.93
CA GLU A 138 11.86 -3.91 -13.78
C GLU A 138 12.49 -5.22 -13.24
N LYS A 139 13.65 -5.15 -12.59
CA LYS A 139 14.45 -6.36 -12.31
C LYS A 139 15.19 -6.35 -10.99
N TYR A 140 15.33 -7.54 -10.42
CA TYR A 140 16.21 -7.84 -9.30
C TYR A 140 17.69 -7.84 -9.72
N PRO A 141 18.63 -7.38 -8.86
CA PRO A 141 18.43 -6.62 -7.63
C PRO A 141 18.35 -5.10 -7.89
N ALA A 142 18.26 -4.65 -9.15
CA ALA A 142 18.37 -3.25 -9.52
C ALA A 142 17.28 -2.37 -8.88
N TRP A 143 16.07 -2.89 -8.68
CA TRP A 143 14.97 -2.17 -8.03
C TRP A 143 15.30 -1.69 -6.61
N PHE A 144 16.28 -2.27 -5.89
CA PHE A 144 16.65 -1.82 -4.55
C PHE A 144 17.28 -0.43 -4.55
N GLY A 145 17.78 0.03 -5.70
CA GLY A 145 18.29 1.40 -5.90
C GLY A 145 17.31 2.34 -6.59
N LYS A 146 16.10 1.89 -6.92
CA LYS A 146 15.06 2.70 -7.58
C LYS A 146 14.13 3.31 -6.56
N TYR A 147 13.64 4.51 -6.83
CA TYR A 147 12.76 5.23 -5.93
C TYR A 147 11.30 4.95 -6.27
N PHE A 148 10.47 4.72 -5.26
CA PHE A 148 9.02 4.61 -5.41
C PHE A 148 8.34 5.84 -4.79
N PRO A 149 7.30 6.43 -5.42
CA PRO A 149 6.56 7.57 -4.86
C PRO A 149 5.67 7.14 -3.68
N THR A 150 6.27 7.04 -2.50
CA THR A 150 5.64 6.49 -1.29
C THR A 150 4.59 7.42 -0.68
N LEU A 151 4.83 8.73 -0.64
CA LEU A 151 3.92 9.71 -0.04
C LEU A 151 3.99 11.05 -0.76
N MET A 152 2.83 11.59 -1.16
CA MET A 152 2.71 12.94 -1.72
C MET A 152 1.51 13.65 -1.09
N ARG A 153 1.68 14.92 -0.71
CA ARG A 153 0.68 15.73 0.00
C ARG A 153 0.65 17.17 -0.53
N ASN A 154 -0.43 17.51 -1.23
CA ASN A 154 -0.73 18.89 -1.63
C ASN A 154 -1.60 19.55 -0.57
N GLU A 155 -1.03 20.41 0.26
CA GLU A 155 -1.84 21.23 1.17
C GLU A 155 -2.28 22.52 0.45
N LYS A 156 -3.26 23.22 1.03
CA LYS A 156 -3.76 24.50 0.47
C LYS A 156 -2.66 25.55 0.25
N THR A 157 -1.56 25.43 1.00
CA THR A 157 -0.57 26.50 1.20
C THR A 157 0.87 26.09 0.89
N HIS A 158 1.12 24.79 0.74
CA HIS A 158 2.46 24.22 0.52
C HIS A 158 2.33 22.77 0.00
N PHE A 159 3.46 22.15 -0.33
CA PHE A 159 3.52 20.75 -0.74
C PHE A 159 4.67 20.02 -0.04
N TYR A 160 4.44 18.77 0.34
CA TYR A 160 5.51 17.88 0.80
C TYR A 160 5.24 16.44 0.38
N GLY A 161 6.30 15.67 0.25
CA GLY A 161 6.24 14.25 -0.07
C GLY A 161 7.62 13.61 0.05
N TYR A 162 7.68 12.30 -0.14
CA TYR A 162 8.94 11.60 -0.33
C TYR A 162 8.79 10.41 -1.26
N LEU A 163 9.89 10.10 -1.94
CA LEU A 163 10.10 8.80 -2.55
C LEU A 163 11.02 7.96 -1.66
N GLN A 164 10.82 6.65 -1.67
CA GLN A 164 11.67 5.73 -0.91
C GLN A 164 12.11 4.55 -1.78
N THR A 165 13.35 4.12 -1.58
CA THR A 165 13.87 2.90 -2.21
C THR A 165 13.58 1.69 -1.32
N PRO A 166 13.51 0.46 -1.88
CA PRO A 166 13.44 -0.75 -1.06
C PRO A 166 14.67 -0.94 -0.14
N ALA A 167 15.79 -0.27 -0.41
CA ALA A 167 16.94 -0.23 0.51
C ALA A 167 16.79 0.79 1.66
N GLY A 168 15.64 1.44 1.79
CA GLY A 168 15.31 2.36 2.87
C GLY A 168 15.82 3.80 2.68
N ARG A 169 16.42 4.13 1.54
CA ARG A 169 16.83 5.52 1.23
C ARG A 169 15.62 6.38 0.91
N THR A 170 15.57 7.60 1.44
CA THR A 170 14.40 8.48 1.34
C THR A 170 14.78 9.84 0.76
N LEU A 171 14.10 10.22 -0.33
CA LEU A 171 14.23 11.52 -0.98
C LEU A 171 12.97 12.34 -0.72
N GLY A 172 13.08 13.37 0.12
CA GLY A 172 12.02 14.34 0.35
C GLY A 172 11.85 15.32 -0.82
N ILE A 173 10.61 15.66 -1.14
CA ILE A 173 10.23 16.73 -2.06
C ILE A 173 9.44 17.76 -1.26
N VAL A 174 9.89 19.01 -1.27
CA VAL A 174 9.28 20.06 -0.43
C VAL A 174 9.12 21.35 -1.24
N SER A 175 7.94 21.95 -1.19
CA SER A 175 7.69 23.30 -1.72
C SER A 175 6.95 24.16 -0.69
N PRO A 176 7.47 25.34 -0.33
CA PRO A 176 6.77 26.26 0.57
C PRO A 176 5.56 26.94 -0.10
N GLN A 177 5.43 26.80 -1.42
CA GLN A 177 4.25 27.18 -2.20
C GLN A 177 3.36 25.97 -2.46
N PRO A 178 2.03 26.15 -2.60
CA PRO A 178 1.12 25.06 -2.91
C PRO A 178 1.33 24.56 -4.34
N ILE A 179 1.22 23.25 -4.53
CA ILE A 179 1.19 22.58 -5.84
C ILE A 179 -0.22 22.02 -6.03
N ALA A 180 -0.83 22.17 -7.21
CA ALA A 180 -2.24 21.82 -7.42
C ALA A 180 -2.52 20.33 -7.23
N SER A 181 -1.72 19.48 -7.87
CA SER A 181 -1.85 18.03 -7.85
C SER A 181 -0.48 17.37 -8.10
N TRP A 182 -0.45 16.05 -8.10
CA TRP A 182 0.66 15.25 -8.63
C TRP A 182 0.07 14.12 -9.46
N SER A 183 0.89 13.53 -10.32
CA SER A 183 0.51 12.38 -11.12
C SER A 183 1.71 11.50 -11.41
N VAL A 184 1.47 10.25 -11.80
CA VAL A 184 2.50 9.33 -12.27
C VAL A 184 2.21 8.87 -13.69
N GLU A 185 3.25 8.52 -14.41
CA GLU A 185 3.17 7.92 -15.74
C GLU A 185 3.30 6.40 -15.61
N TYR A 186 2.29 5.67 -16.06
CA TYR A 186 2.33 4.20 -16.13
C TYR A 186 2.84 3.76 -17.50
N ASN A 187 3.54 2.64 -17.54
CA ASN A 187 3.88 2.04 -18.82
C ASN A 187 2.63 1.45 -19.50
N LEU A 188 2.70 1.27 -20.82
CA LEU A 188 1.67 0.55 -21.57
C LEU A 188 1.92 -0.96 -21.46
N GLY A 189 0.87 -1.74 -21.23
CA GLY A 189 0.96 -3.19 -21.03
C GLY A 189 0.76 -3.96 -22.32
N TYR A 190 -0.37 -4.65 -22.43
CA TYR A 190 -0.67 -5.59 -23.50
C TYR A 190 -2.09 -5.37 -24.05
N GLN A 191 -2.40 -5.99 -25.20
CA GLN A 191 -3.74 -5.99 -25.77
C GLN A 191 -4.44 -7.33 -25.56
N ASP A 192 -5.65 -7.30 -25.00
CA ASP A 192 -6.53 -8.48 -24.91
C ASP A 192 -8.01 -8.07 -24.70
N PRO A 193 -8.90 -8.19 -25.70
CA PRO A 193 -8.62 -8.46 -27.10
C PRO A 193 -8.12 -7.20 -27.83
N ALA A 194 -7.39 -7.38 -28.93
CA ALA A 194 -7.07 -6.26 -29.82
C ALA A 194 -8.37 -5.61 -30.36
N PRO A 195 -8.45 -4.27 -30.48
CA PRO A 195 -7.38 -3.27 -30.32
C PRO A 195 -7.29 -2.63 -28.92
N HIS A 196 -7.93 -3.20 -27.91
CA HIS A 196 -8.01 -2.61 -26.57
C HIS A 196 -6.72 -2.84 -25.78
N TRP A 197 -6.23 -1.79 -25.11
CA TRP A 197 -4.96 -1.81 -24.38
C TRP A 197 -5.18 -1.76 -22.88
N PHE A 198 -4.61 -2.73 -22.16
CA PHE A 198 -4.38 -2.63 -20.73
C PHE A 198 -3.13 -1.80 -20.42
N MET A 199 -3.16 -1.14 -19.27
CA MET A 199 -2.00 -0.46 -18.70
C MET A 199 -1.05 -1.50 -18.08
N GLY A 200 0.25 -1.22 -18.13
CA GLY A 200 1.28 -2.08 -17.57
C GLY A 200 1.37 -2.01 -16.04
N HIS A 201 2.35 -2.70 -15.46
CA HIS A 201 2.49 -2.83 -14.00
C HIS A 201 3.70 -2.05 -13.47
N ARG A 202 4.21 -1.07 -14.23
CA ARG A 202 5.37 -0.26 -13.85
C ARG A 202 5.06 1.23 -13.90
N ILE A 203 5.83 1.97 -13.13
CA ILE A 203 5.73 3.43 -13.02
C ILE A 203 7.01 4.02 -13.61
N GLU A 204 6.84 4.82 -14.66
CA GLU A 204 7.93 5.44 -15.38
C GLU A 204 8.48 6.63 -14.60
N SER A 205 7.63 7.60 -14.25
CA SER A 205 8.06 8.83 -13.58
C SER A 205 6.94 9.46 -12.76
N LEU A 206 7.36 10.30 -11.80
CA LEU A 206 6.52 11.20 -11.02
C LEU A 206 6.47 12.61 -11.64
N ASN A 207 5.29 13.23 -11.62
CA ASN A 207 5.04 14.59 -12.06
C ASN A 207 4.48 15.45 -10.91
N LEU A 208 4.85 16.73 -10.90
CA LEU A 208 4.23 17.75 -10.06
C LEU A 208 3.36 18.65 -10.93
N ASP A 209 2.04 18.55 -10.77
CA ASP A 209 1.06 19.34 -11.50
C ASP A 209 0.94 20.71 -10.81
N LEU A 210 1.70 21.71 -11.27
CA LEU A 210 1.71 23.08 -10.70
C LEU A 210 0.35 23.77 -10.87
N LEU A 211 -0.29 23.54 -12.02
CA LEU A 211 -1.69 23.87 -12.29
C LEU A 211 -2.44 22.58 -12.64
N ASN A 212 -3.69 22.45 -12.19
CA ASN A 212 -4.55 21.32 -12.52
C ASN A 212 -6.02 21.76 -12.52
N THR A 213 -6.81 21.26 -13.47
CA THR A 213 -8.24 21.52 -13.55
C THR A 213 -9.01 21.02 -12.32
N LEU A 214 -10.21 21.56 -12.12
CA LEU A 214 -11.10 21.15 -11.04
C LEU A 214 -12.02 20.00 -11.49
N PRO A 215 -12.61 19.21 -10.55
CA PRO A 215 -12.48 19.31 -9.09
C PRO A 215 -11.20 18.70 -8.55
N LEU A 216 -10.63 19.33 -7.52
CA LEU A 216 -9.57 18.77 -6.67
C LEU A 216 -10.13 18.56 -5.25
N PRO A 217 -9.57 17.64 -4.44
CA PRO A 217 -9.96 17.46 -3.05
C PRO A 217 -9.94 18.79 -2.30
N GLU A 218 -10.86 19.04 -1.37
CA GLU A 218 -11.02 20.36 -0.72
C GLU A 218 -9.73 20.89 -0.08
N ARG A 219 -8.90 19.97 0.44
CA ARG A 219 -7.58 20.23 1.03
C ARG A 219 -6.57 20.81 0.04
N HIS A 220 -6.76 20.61 -1.26
CA HIS A 220 -5.88 21.10 -2.32
C HIS A 220 -6.15 22.59 -2.63
N PRO A 221 -5.18 23.31 -3.23
CA PRO A 221 -5.36 24.70 -3.61
C PRO A 221 -6.39 24.86 -4.74
N GLN A 222 -7.58 25.36 -4.40
CA GLN A 222 -8.71 25.52 -5.33
C GLN A 222 -8.54 26.66 -6.36
N HIS A 223 -7.42 27.39 -6.32
CA HIS A 223 -7.15 28.55 -7.17
C HIS A 223 -6.08 28.29 -8.23
N LEU A 224 -5.43 27.11 -8.22
CA LEU A 224 -4.35 26.73 -9.15
C LEU A 224 -4.87 25.93 -10.36
N TRP A 225 -6.02 26.32 -10.91
CA TRP A 225 -6.58 25.72 -12.13
C TRP A 225 -6.42 26.61 -13.37
N MET A 226 -5.93 27.83 -13.18
CA MET A 226 -5.81 28.84 -14.22
C MET A 226 -4.64 29.78 -13.97
N LEU A 227 -4.05 30.29 -15.06
CA LEU A 227 -3.15 31.43 -15.06
C LEU A 227 -3.75 32.56 -15.92
N LYS A 228 -4.09 33.69 -15.30
CA LYS A 228 -4.71 34.84 -16.03
C LYS A 228 -3.71 35.45 -17.02
N GLN A 229 -4.22 36.23 -17.97
CA GLN A 229 -3.38 36.98 -18.90
C GLN A 229 -2.34 37.83 -18.15
N GLY A 230 -1.06 37.66 -18.50
CA GLY A 230 0.06 38.37 -17.87
C GLY A 230 0.38 37.95 -16.43
N GLU A 231 -0.37 37.00 -15.86
CA GLU A 231 -0.09 36.49 -14.51
C GLU A 231 1.16 35.62 -14.51
N SER A 232 1.91 35.72 -13.42
CA SER A 232 3.08 34.90 -13.15
C SER A 232 2.93 34.24 -11.79
N LYS A 233 3.30 32.96 -11.69
CA LYS A 233 3.40 32.21 -10.42
C LYS A 233 4.75 31.53 -10.34
N THR A 234 5.32 31.47 -9.14
CA THR A 234 6.66 30.91 -8.90
C THR A 234 6.64 29.91 -7.75
N TRP A 235 7.36 28.80 -7.92
CA TRP A 235 7.53 27.74 -6.94
C TRP A 235 9.01 27.49 -6.66
N ILE A 236 9.33 27.13 -5.43
CA ILE A 236 10.62 26.55 -5.06
C ILE A 236 10.37 25.09 -4.70
N ILE A 237 11.01 24.16 -5.41
CA ILE A 237 10.85 22.73 -5.19
C ILE A 237 12.21 22.17 -4.77
N ALA A 238 12.36 21.84 -3.50
CA ALA A 238 13.58 21.31 -2.92
C ALA A 238 13.58 19.78 -2.92
N LEU A 239 14.72 19.19 -3.26
CA LEU A 239 15.01 17.77 -3.17
C LEU A 239 15.93 17.53 -1.98
N VAL A 240 15.54 16.67 -1.04
CA VAL A 240 16.15 16.61 0.29
C VAL A 240 16.50 15.16 0.64
N ASP A 241 17.77 14.89 0.97
CA ASP A 241 18.14 13.59 1.56
C ASP A 241 17.60 13.50 2.98
N ILE A 242 16.83 12.45 3.25
CA ILE A 242 16.27 12.17 4.56
C ILE A 242 17.01 10.94 5.12
N GLU A 243 17.93 11.17 6.05
CA GLU A 243 18.82 10.13 6.59
C GLU A 243 18.02 8.94 7.14
N ARG A 244 16.96 9.23 7.90
CA ARG A 244 16.07 8.25 8.50
C ARG A 244 14.64 8.65 8.19
N PRO A 245 13.78 7.73 7.71
CA PRO A 245 12.38 8.03 7.46
C PRO A 245 11.74 8.75 8.65
N GLY A 246 12.07 8.32 9.88
CA GLY A 246 11.72 8.91 11.19
C GLY A 246 11.78 10.44 11.29
N ASP A 247 12.73 11.08 10.59
CA ASP A 247 13.01 12.51 10.69
C ASP A 247 12.31 13.36 9.63
N PHE A 248 11.47 12.75 8.79
CA PHE A 248 10.80 13.42 7.68
C PHE A 248 10.05 14.69 8.11
N GLU A 249 9.09 14.62 9.04
CA GLU A 249 8.30 15.83 9.39
C GLU A 249 9.17 16.92 10.03
N LYS A 250 10.16 16.53 10.85
CA LYS A 250 11.09 17.50 11.46
C LYS A 250 11.90 18.23 10.39
N THR A 251 12.36 17.49 9.38
CA THR A 251 13.14 18.04 8.28
C THR A 251 12.30 18.98 7.42
N VAL A 252 11.07 18.59 7.09
CA VAL A 252 10.13 19.45 6.34
C VAL A 252 9.81 20.73 7.11
N ARG A 253 9.44 20.64 8.40
CA ARG A 253 9.16 21.81 9.26
C ARG A 253 10.32 22.79 9.28
N LYS A 254 11.54 22.28 9.51
CA LYS A 254 12.77 23.11 9.58
C LYS A 254 13.06 23.79 8.23
N LEU A 255 12.78 23.11 7.12
CA LEU A 255 13.11 23.60 5.79
C LEU A 255 12.06 24.59 5.27
N ALA A 256 10.77 24.28 5.35
CA ALA A 256 9.70 25.06 4.72
C ALA A 256 8.93 25.98 5.66
N ASP A 257 9.17 25.90 6.97
CA ASP A 257 8.46 26.70 7.98
C ASP A 257 6.93 26.45 7.97
N VAL A 258 6.56 25.16 7.87
CA VAL A 258 5.16 24.71 7.78
C VAL A 258 4.81 23.82 8.97
N PRO A 259 3.64 23.96 9.60
CA PRO A 259 3.25 23.10 10.71
C PRO A 259 3.12 21.65 10.22
N MET A 260 3.63 20.68 10.98
CA MET A 260 3.56 19.26 10.57
C MET A 260 2.84 18.43 11.62
N LEU A 261 2.00 17.50 11.14
CA LEU A 261 1.29 16.53 11.98
C LEU A 261 2.12 15.26 12.10
N ARG A 262 2.36 14.78 13.32
CA ARG A 262 2.88 13.44 13.60
C ARG A 262 1.85 12.66 14.41
N ILE A 263 1.12 11.81 13.69
CA ILE A 263 0.02 11.01 14.23
C ILE A 263 0.41 9.53 14.18
N SER A 264 0.98 8.99 15.25
CA SER A 264 1.45 7.60 15.29
C SER A 264 0.30 6.59 15.21
N GLN A 265 -0.78 6.84 15.97
CA GLN A 265 -2.02 6.07 15.93
C GLN A 265 -3.10 6.96 15.32
N THR A 266 -3.63 6.57 14.17
CA THR A 266 -4.66 7.36 13.45
C THR A 266 -6.07 6.85 13.71
N THR A 267 -6.21 5.72 14.42
CA THR A 267 -7.48 5.06 14.64
C THR A 267 -7.68 4.70 16.11
N CYS A 268 -8.90 4.84 16.62
CA CYS A 268 -9.29 4.43 17.97
C CYS A 268 -10.74 3.96 17.99
N ARG A 269 -11.21 3.48 19.14
CA ARG A 269 -12.64 3.26 19.37
C ARG A 269 -13.35 4.57 19.70
N PRO A 270 -14.68 4.64 19.48
CA PRO A 270 -15.47 5.73 20.02
C PRO A 270 -15.28 5.87 21.54
N ASN A 271 -15.10 7.11 21.97
CA ASN A 271 -14.85 7.53 23.35
C ASN A 271 -13.49 7.09 23.93
N GLU A 272 -12.58 6.60 23.08
CA GLU A 272 -11.18 6.42 23.45
C GLU A 272 -10.41 7.73 23.23
N GLU A 273 -9.46 8.00 24.13
CA GLU A 273 -8.56 9.12 24.00
C GLU A 273 -7.46 8.81 22.98
N LEU A 274 -7.20 9.76 22.08
CA LEU A 274 -6.13 9.70 21.10
C LEU A 274 -5.24 10.92 21.25
N SER A 275 -3.92 10.71 21.17
CA SER A 275 -2.94 11.80 21.20
C SER A 275 -2.04 11.81 19.96
N PHE A 276 -1.66 13.01 19.53
CA PHE A 276 -0.74 13.23 18.42
C PHE A 276 0.10 14.49 18.62
N ASP A 277 1.20 14.59 17.88
CA ASP A 277 2.07 15.75 17.90
C ASP A 277 1.77 16.70 16.75
N VAL A 278 1.83 18.00 17.04
CA VAL A 278 1.96 19.07 16.06
C VAL A 278 3.33 19.70 16.23
N LEU A 279 4.16 19.65 15.19
CA LEU A 279 5.49 20.26 15.17
C LEU A 279 5.36 21.76 14.85
N SER A 280 4.80 22.50 15.79
CA SER A 280 4.74 23.95 15.81
C SER A 280 4.31 24.39 17.21
N GLU A 281 5.02 25.35 17.82
CA GLU A 281 4.62 25.96 19.09
C GLU A 281 3.49 26.99 18.90
N GLU A 282 3.36 27.56 17.71
CA GLU A 282 2.42 28.66 17.41
C GLU A 282 1.15 28.19 16.68
N ALA A 283 1.11 26.93 16.23
CA ALA A 283 -0.03 26.43 15.47
C ALA A 283 -1.31 26.42 16.32
N VAL A 284 -2.39 26.94 15.73
CA VAL A 284 -3.76 26.75 16.21
C VAL A 284 -4.27 25.43 15.65
N VAL A 285 -4.66 24.53 16.53
CA VAL A 285 -5.13 23.18 16.17
C VAL A 285 -6.63 23.07 16.40
N SER A 286 -7.34 22.49 15.43
CA SER A 286 -8.73 22.08 15.59
C SER A 286 -8.93 20.65 15.08
N VAL A 287 -9.94 19.97 15.64
CA VAL A 287 -10.39 18.65 15.17
C VAL A 287 -11.88 18.70 14.99
N CYS A 288 -12.36 18.43 13.78
CA CYS A 288 -13.79 18.48 13.45
C CYS A 288 -14.31 17.12 12.99
N ASN A 289 -15.54 16.78 13.36
CA ASN A 289 -16.23 15.62 12.79
C ASN A 289 -16.70 15.92 11.34
N GLU A 290 -17.28 14.90 10.68
CA GLU A 290 -17.80 15.01 9.31
C GLU A 290 -18.94 16.03 9.13
N ARG A 291 -19.54 16.52 10.23
CA ARG A 291 -20.57 17.57 10.23
C ARG A 291 -19.99 18.96 10.44
N GLY A 292 -18.67 19.07 10.58
CA GLY A 292 -17.97 20.32 10.87
C GLY A 292 -18.04 20.76 12.34
N HIS A 293 -18.53 19.92 13.25
CA HIS A 293 -18.50 20.22 14.69
C HIS A 293 -17.10 20.01 15.25
N GLU A 294 -16.55 21.05 15.85
CA GLU A 294 -15.25 21.03 16.50
C GLU A 294 -15.29 20.30 17.85
N LEU A 295 -14.27 19.50 18.13
CA LEU A 295 -14.11 18.74 19.35
C LEU A 295 -13.30 19.51 20.40
N PRO A 296 -13.56 19.29 21.71
CA PRO A 296 -12.68 19.79 22.76
C PRO A 296 -11.30 19.12 22.68
N LEU A 297 -10.25 19.93 22.80
CA LEU A 297 -8.85 19.49 22.75
C LEU A 297 -8.14 19.82 24.07
N GLN A 298 -7.26 18.93 24.50
CA GLN A 298 -6.23 19.24 25.48
C GLN A 298 -4.91 19.42 24.73
N ILE A 299 -4.25 20.56 24.92
CA ILE A 299 -3.00 20.90 24.23
C ILE A 299 -1.93 21.17 25.26
N GLU A 300 -0.86 20.39 25.22
CA GLU A 300 0.26 20.50 26.14
C GLU A 300 1.54 20.80 25.35
N PRO A 301 2.26 21.90 25.67
CA PRO A 301 3.54 22.17 25.05
C PRO A 301 4.57 21.11 25.46
N GLN A 302 5.36 20.68 24.49
CA GLN A 302 6.45 19.74 24.63
C GLN A 302 7.76 20.44 24.25
N ALA A 303 8.90 19.80 24.56
CA ALA A 303 10.19 20.34 24.18
C ALA A 303 10.36 20.46 22.65
N ASN A 304 11.17 21.45 22.22
CA ASN A 304 11.60 21.66 20.84
C ASN A 304 10.49 22.06 19.84
N GLY A 305 9.59 22.99 20.18
CA GLY A 305 8.65 23.49 19.17
C GLY A 305 7.46 22.57 18.92
N VAL A 306 7.08 21.71 19.87
CA VAL A 306 6.06 20.67 19.66
C VAL A 306 4.89 20.88 20.61
N GLN A 307 3.66 20.76 20.11
CA GLN A 307 2.45 20.65 20.91
C GLN A 307 1.94 19.20 20.89
N ARG A 308 1.68 18.62 22.05
CA ARG A 308 0.95 17.36 22.20
C ARG A 308 -0.54 17.67 22.28
N VAL A 309 -1.30 17.16 21.33
CA VAL A 309 -2.76 17.34 21.27
C VAL A 309 -3.42 16.03 21.65
N THR A 310 -4.38 16.11 22.56
CA THR A 310 -5.17 14.98 23.03
C THR A 310 -6.65 15.27 22.83
N CYS A 311 -7.40 14.31 22.30
CA CYS A 311 -8.83 14.43 22.03
C CYS A 311 -9.54 13.09 22.17
N THR A 312 -10.86 13.13 22.32
CA THR A 312 -11.72 11.95 22.36
C THR A 312 -12.68 12.00 21.19
N LEU A 313 -12.73 10.94 20.38
CA LEU A 313 -13.62 10.84 19.22
C LEU A 313 -14.95 10.20 19.65
N PRO A 314 -16.08 10.93 19.71
CA PRO A 314 -17.28 10.44 20.40
C PRO A 314 -18.07 9.37 19.63
N GLU A 315 -18.03 9.37 18.30
CA GLU A 315 -18.85 8.53 17.43
C GLU A 315 -18.01 7.91 16.30
N VAL A 316 -18.49 6.82 15.72
CA VAL A 316 -17.82 6.18 14.58
C VAL A 316 -17.81 7.14 13.39
N GLY A 317 -16.65 7.33 12.77
CA GLY A 317 -16.49 8.18 11.60
C GLY A 317 -15.09 8.74 11.43
N LEU A 318 -14.95 9.63 10.46
CA LEU A 318 -13.71 10.33 10.17
C LEU A 318 -13.72 11.74 10.78
N TYR A 319 -12.53 12.19 11.20
CA TYR A 319 -12.34 13.48 11.84
C TYR A 319 -11.19 14.22 11.20
N THR A 320 -11.42 15.45 10.76
CA THR A 320 -10.41 16.29 10.14
C THR A 320 -9.63 17.02 11.22
N VAL A 321 -8.32 16.78 11.28
CA VAL A 321 -7.36 17.58 12.05
C VAL A 321 -6.89 18.72 11.18
N ARG A 322 -6.83 19.94 11.70
CA ARG A 322 -6.26 21.09 11.02
C ARG A 322 -5.28 21.80 11.96
N ALA A 323 -4.07 22.06 11.48
CA ALA A 323 -3.08 22.90 12.14
C ALA A 323 -2.80 24.14 11.27
N VAL A 324 -2.95 25.33 11.86
CA VAL A 324 -2.77 26.62 11.18
C VAL A 324 -1.69 27.43 11.88
N GLU A 325 -0.65 27.81 11.14
CA GLU A 325 0.44 28.68 11.61
C GLU A 325 0.65 29.79 10.58
N GLY A 326 0.25 31.02 10.92
CA GLY A 326 0.26 32.14 9.98
C GLY A 326 -0.62 31.88 8.74
N ASP A 327 -0.01 31.91 7.55
CA ASP A 327 -0.66 31.57 6.28
C ASP A 327 -0.60 30.07 5.95
N LYS A 328 0.06 29.24 6.76
CA LYS A 328 0.27 27.82 6.50
C LYS A 328 -0.79 26.97 7.16
N ILE A 329 -1.29 26.00 6.40
CA ILE A 329 -2.36 25.09 6.79
C ILE A 329 -1.91 23.67 6.43
N THR A 330 -1.97 22.78 7.42
CA THR A 330 -1.77 21.33 7.26
C THR A 330 -2.99 20.61 7.81
N GLU A 331 -3.50 19.63 7.06
CA GLU A 331 -4.65 18.84 7.48
C GLU A 331 -4.29 17.36 7.65
N GLY A 332 -5.05 16.65 8.47
CA GLY A 332 -4.96 15.21 8.64
C GLY A 332 -6.32 14.58 8.92
N VAL A 333 -6.38 13.26 8.96
CA VAL A 333 -7.61 12.52 9.25
C VAL A 333 -7.34 11.53 10.38
N LEU A 334 -8.17 11.59 11.42
CA LEU A 334 -8.31 10.57 12.46
C LEU A 334 -9.56 9.75 12.19
N SER A 335 -9.63 8.54 12.77
CA SER A 335 -10.84 7.74 12.70
C SER A 335 -11.22 7.08 14.01
N ALA A 336 -12.52 7.13 14.32
CA ALA A 336 -13.13 6.22 15.27
C ALA A 336 -13.74 5.07 14.47
N HIS A 337 -13.22 3.85 14.64
CA HIS A 337 -13.66 2.71 13.84
C HIS A 337 -14.92 2.04 14.44
N PRO A 338 -15.78 1.41 13.62
CA PRO A 338 -16.86 0.55 14.10
C PRO A 338 -16.34 -0.64 14.91
N SER A 339 -17.22 -1.35 15.62
CA SER A 339 -16.82 -2.61 16.28
C SER A 339 -16.40 -3.66 15.25
N ARG A 340 -15.46 -4.53 15.62
CA ARG A 340 -14.97 -5.65 14.79
C ARG A 340 -16.11 -6.60 14.44
N ARG A 341 -17.04 -6.82 15.38
CA ARG A 341 -18.30 -7.53 15.11
C ARG A 341 -19.09 -6.90 13.94
N TRP A 342 -19.35 -5.59 14.02
CA TRP A 342 -20.13 -4.91 12.99
C TRP A 342 -19.43 -5.00 11.63
N VAL A 343 -18.11 -4.80 11.59
CA VAL A 343 -17.33 -4.89 10.35
C VAL A 343 -17.49 -6.26 9.69
N LEU A 344 -17.35 -7.35 10.46
CA LEU A 344 -17.47 -8.72 9.94
C LEU A 344 -18.91 -9.09 9.54
N GLU A 345 -19.92 -8.66 10.31
CA GLU A 345 -21.34 -8.85 9.95
C GLU A 345 -21.69 -8.11 8.65
N GLN A 346 -21.16 -6.90 8.46
CA GLN A 346 -21.32 -6.14 7.21
C GLN A 346 -20.54 -6.76 6.05
N ALA A 347 -19.30 -7.20 6.27
CA ALA A 347 -18.51 -7.89 5.24
C ALA A 347 -19.26 -9.15 4.74
N ARG A 348 -19.82 -9.97 5.63
CA ARG A 348 -20.68 -11.11 5.22
C ARG A 348 -21.90 -10.68 4.43
N SER A 349 -22.59 -9.62 4.87
CA SER A 349 -23.77 -9.10 4.17
C SER A 349 -23.42 -8.63 2.74
N ASN A 350 -22.26 -8.00 2.59
CA ASN A 350 -21.75 -7.55 1.29
C ASN A 350 -21.26 -8.70 0.41
N ALA A 351 -20.78 -9.82 0.97
CA ALA A 351 -20.48 -11.01 0.20
C ALA A 351 -21.73 -11.54 -0.53
N TRP A 352 -22.91 -11.44 0.08
CA TRP A 352 -24.15 -11.79 -0.59
C TRP A 352 -24.60 -10.75 -1.63
N LYS A 353 -24.40 -9.46 -1.35
CA LYS A 353 -24.75 -8.36 -2.26
C LYS A 353 -23.89 -8.33 -3.53
N TYR A 354 -22.58 -8.50 -3.38
CA TYR A 354 -21.60 -8.46 -4.47
C TYR A 354 -21.20 -9.88 -4.83
N HIS A 355 -21.97 -10.48 -5.73
CA HIS A 355 -21.97 -11.92 -5.98
C HIS A 355 -20.59 -12.51 -6.26
N GLN A 356 -20.30 -13.66 -5.66
CA GLN A 356 -19.20 -14.53 -6.07
C GLN A 356 -19.57 -15.23 -7.38
N LYS A 357 -18.61 -15.37 -8.30
CA LYS A 357 -18.87 -15.71 -9.72
C LYS A 357 -18.16 -16.98 -10.17
N ALA A 358 -18.70 -17.64 -11.19
CA ALA A 358 -18.11 -18.84 -11.79
C ALA A 358 -16.93 -18.50 -12.74
N THR A 359 -15.80 -18.07 -12.19
CA THR A 359 -14.69 -17.47 -12.96
C THR A 359 -13.38 -18.23 -12.85
N SER A 360 -12.38 -17.79 -13.63
CA SER A 360 -11.01 -18.28 -13.55
C SER A 360 -10.16 -17.58 -12.47
N HIS A 361 -10.77 -16.76 -11.60
CA HIS A 361 -10.06 -15.93 -10.62
C HIS A 361 -10.68 -16.12 -9.23
N ILE A 362 -9.90 -16.71 -8.31
CA ILE A 362 -10.32 -16.94 -6.92
C ILE A 362 -10.62 -15.66 -6.14
N GLU A 363 -10.06 -14.55 -6.60
CA GLU A 363 -10.36 -13.19 -6.17
C GLU A 363 -11.88 -12.93 -6.17
N SER A 364 -12.60 -13.46 -7.17
CA SER A 364 -14.07 -13.37 -7.25
C SER A 364 -14.80 -14.17 -6.16
N TRP A 365 -14.10 -14.98 -5.35
CA TRP A 365 -14.67 -15.86 -4.31
C TRP A 365 -14.34 -15.38 -2.88
N TYR A 366 -13.52 -14.34 -2.72
CA TYR A 366 -13.02 -13.93 -1.40
C TYR A 366 -14.12 -13.48 -0.44
N GLY A 367 -15.30 -13.10 -0.93
CA GLY A 367 -16.49 -12.88 -0.09
C GLY A 367 -16.82 -14.07 0.82
N PHE A 368 -16.50 -15.30 0.42
CA PHE A 368 -16.67 -16.48 1.27
C PHE A 368 -15.75 -16.50 2.49
N TYR A 369 -14.58 -15.85 2.46
CA TYR A 369 -13.77 -15.69 3.68
C TYR A 369 -14.54 -14.91 4.74
N SER A 370 -15.13 -13.78 4.37
CA SER A 370 -15.96 -12.99 5.28
C SER A 370 -17.20 -13.75 5.73
N ALA A 371 -17.80 -14.55 4.84
CA ALA A 371 -18.96 -15.38 5.15
C ALA A 371 -18.67 -16.39 6.25
N PHE A 372 -17.70 -17.28 6.04
CA PHE A 372 -17.39 -18.36 6.96
C PHE A 372 -16.81 -17.84 8.29
N GLU A 373 -15.98 -16.79 8.23
CA GLU A 373 -15.42 -16.19 9.45
C GLU A 373 -16.50 -15.51 10.29
N ALA A 374 -17.46 -14.80 9.67
CA ALA A 374 -18.57 -14.20 10.40
C ALA A 374 -19.53 -15.26 10.95
N ALA A 375 -19.84 -16.32 10.20
CA ALA A 375 -20.73 -17.40 10.63
C ALA A 375 -20.24 -18.09 11.92
N LYS A 376 -18.93 -18.35 12.00
CA LYS A 376 -18.26 -18.96 13.17
C LYS A 376 -18.48 -18.19 14.48
N TYR A 377 -18.51 -16.86 14.44
CA TYR A 377 -18.60 -16.02 15.65
C TYR A 377 -19.96 -15.33 15.83
N PHE A 378 -20.67 -15.05 14.73
CA PHE A 378 -21.90 -14.26 14.67
C PHE A 378 -22.93 -14.93 13.74
N PRO A 379 -23.41 -16.14 14.08
CA PRO A 379 -24.23 -16.94 13.18
C PRO A 379 -25.52 -16.21 12.77
N ASP A 380 -25.81 -16.23 11.47
CA ASP A 380 -27.04 -15.78 10.83
C ASP A 380 -27.53 -16.88 9.91
N LYS A 381 -28.39 -17.74 10.46
CA LYS A 381 -28.80 -18.99 9.82
C LYS A 381 -29.27 -18.81 8.37
N GLU A 382 -30.07 -17.77 8.08
CA GLU A 382 -30.63 -17.61 6.74
C GLU A 382 -29.55 -17.19 5.74
N LEU A 383 -28.71 -16.23 6.12
CA LEU A 383 -27.66 -15.70 5.26
C LEU A 383 -26.52 -16.72 5.07
N ASP A 384 -26.11 -17.39 6.15
CA ASP A 384 -25.07 -18.41 6.15
C ASP A 384 -25.49 -19.59 5.23
N GLU A 385 -26.74 -20.06 5.33
CA GLU A 385 -27.27 -21.10 4.43
C GLU A 385 -27.31 -20.67 2.95
N ARG A 386 -27.53 -19.39 2.65
CA ARG A 386 -27.51 -18.88 1.26
C ARG A 386 -26.10 -18.85 0.69
N LEU A 387 -25.14 -18.36 1.46
CA LEU A 387 -23.73 -18.29 1.09
C LEU A 387 -23.14 -19.69 0.96
N ASP A 388 -23.48 -20.61 1.85
CA ASP A 388 -23.07 -22.02 1.79
C ASP A 388 -23.56 -22.73 0.51
N ARG A 389 -24.83 -22.54 0.16
CA ARG A 389 -25.38 -23.05 -1.11
C ARG A 389 -24.68 -22.45 -2.32
N ARG A 390 -24.35 -21.15 -2.27
CA ARG A 390 -23.61 -20.47 -3.34
C ARG A 390 -22.21 -21.05 -3.51
N PHE A 391 -21.49 -21.26 -2.41
CA PHE A 391 -20.17 -21.91 -2.43
C PHE A 391 -20.25 -23.31 -3.04
N SER A 392 -21.18 -24.14 -2.56
CA SER A 392 -21.35 -25.52 -3.05
C SER A 392 -21.64 -25.56 -4.56
N TYR A 393 -22.55 -24.69 -5.01
CA TYR A 393 -22.90 -24.57 -6.43
C TYR A 393 -21.67 -24.24 -7.29
N LEU A 394 -20.91 -23.21 -6.90
CA LEU A 394 -19.74 -22.78 -7.64
C LEU A 394 -18.61 -23.82 -7.60
N PHE A 395 -18.41 -24.48 -6.46
CA PHE A 395 -17.43 -25.56 -6.30
C PHE A 395 -17.71 -26.71 -7.26
N ASP A 396 -18.95 -27.21 -7.28
CA ASP A 396 -19.38 -28.30 -8.17
C ASP A 396 -19.28 -27.92 -9.65
N LEU A 397 -19.51 -26.64 -9.97
CA LEU A 397 -19.41 -26.13 -11.33
C LEU A 397 -17.95 -26.11 -11.83
N LEU A 398 -17.00 -25.68 -10.99
CA LEU A 398 -15.60 -25.46 -11.37
C LEU A 398 -14.66 -26.63 -11.06
N HIS A 399 -15.07 -27.62 -10.26
CA HIS A 399 -14.22 -28.75 -9.88
C HIS A 399 -14.85 -30.10 -10.27
N ASP A 400 -13.99 -31.06 -10.64
CA ASP A 400 -14.37 -32.48 -10.71
C ASP A 400 -14.33 -33.04 -9.29
N THR A 401 -15.49 -33.31 -8.70
CA THR A 401 -15.59 -33.77 -7.30
C THR A 401 -15.24 -35.23 -7.11
N VAL A 402 -15.11 -36.00 -8.20
CA VAL A 402 -14.69 -37.41 -8.16
C VAL A 402 -13.18 -37.49 -8.17
N LYS A 403 -12.52 -36.83 -9.12
CA LYS A 403 -11.05 -36.78 -9.19
C LYS A 403 -10.44 -35.82 -8.17
N MET A 404 -11.20 -34.80 -7.80
CA MET A 404 -10.79 -33.68 -6.97
C MET A 404 -9.70 -32.84 -7.63
N GLU A 405 -10.02 -32.29 -8.80
CA GLU A 405 -9.15 -31.38 -9.57
C GLU A 405 -9.97 -30.25 -10.22
N PRO A 406 -9.36 -29.09 -10.54
CA PRO A 406 -10.02 -28.02 -11.29
C PRO A 406 -10.42 -28.48 -12.70
N LYS A 407 -11.62 -28.12 -13.15
CA LYS A 407 -12.09 -28.37 -14.53
C LYS A 407 -11.49 -27.41 -15.55
N TYR A 408 -11.14 -26.21 -15.12
CA TYR A 408 -10.66 -25.12 -15.96
C TYR A 408 -9.44 -24.45 -15.33
N TYR A 409 -8.53 -23.91 -16.15
CA TYR A 409 -7.35 -23.16 -15.72
C TYR A 409 -6.53 -23.85 -14.61
N ALA A 410 -6.31 -25.16 -14.75
CA ALA A 410 -5.56 -25.96 -13.78
C ALA A 410 -4.16 -25.42 -13.49
N SER A 411 -3.56 -24.67 -14.40
CA SER A 411 -2.25 -24.01 -14.22
C SER A 411 -2.29 -22.74 -13.37
N ARG A 412 -3.47 -22.12 -13.16
CA ARG A 412 -3.61 -20.96 -12.28
C ARG A 412 -3.72 -21.41 -10.83
N ILE A 413 -2.60 -21.85 -10.27
CA ILE A 413 -2.52 -22.57 -9.00
C ILE A 413 -3.01 -21.79 -7.78
N GLN A 414 -2.97 -20.45 -7.83
CA GLN A 414 -3.52 -19.60 -6.78
C GLN A 414 -5.01 -19.89 -6.58
N ASN A 415 -5.74 -20.28 -7.63
CA ASN A 415 -7.15 -20.64 -7.54
C ASN A 415 -7.36 -21.88 -6.67
N THR A 416 -6.56 -22.91 -6.94
CA THR A 416 -6.63 -24.15 -6.16
C THR A 416 -6.22 -23.89 -4.72
N SER A 417 -5.16 -23.12 -4.50
CA SER A 417 -4.68 -22.83 -3.14
C SER A 417 -5.69 -22.01 -2.32
N GLY A 418 -6.32 -20.98 -2.90
CA GLY A 418 -7.37 -20.24 -2.21
C GLY A 418 -8.65 -21.07 -2.01
N THR A 419 -8.99 -21.96 -2.96
CA THR A 419 -10.11 -22.91 -2.77
C THR A 419 -9.87 -23.86 -1.59
N ILE A 420 -8.64 -24.38 -1.44
CA ILE A 420 -8.23 -25.19 -0.29
C ILE A 420 -8.48 -24.40 1.01
N ASN A 421 -8.09 -23.12 1.03
CA ASN A 421 -8.30 -22.26 2.19
C ASN A 421 -9.79 -22.03 2.51
N LEU A 422 -10.62 -21.80 1.50
CA LEU A 422 -12.06 -21.66 1.68
C LEU A 422 -12.72 -22.94 2.23
N LEU A 423 -12.30 -24.11 1.77
CA LEU A 423 -12.77 -25.39 2.32
C LEU A 423 -12.34 -25.59 3.78
N VAL A 424 -11.13 -25.16 4.14
CA VAL A 424 -10.67 -25.16 5.54
C VAL A 424 -11.54 -24.22 6.38
N GLY A 425 -11.82 -23.00 5.90
CA GLY A 425 -12.71 -22.05 6.58
C GLY A 425 -14.12 -22.62 6.78
N ARG A 426 -14.69 -23.23 5.75
CA ARG A 426 -16.00 -23.89 5.80
C ARG A 426 -16.02 -25.07 6.78
N TYR A 427 -14.97 -25.88 6.83
CA TYR A 427 -14.81 -26.93 7.83
C TYR A 427 -14.77 -26.36 9.26
N GLN A 428 -14.05 -25.25 9.48
CA GLN A 428 -13.97 -24.63 10.80
C GLN A 428 -15.31 -24.05 11.27
N ASP A 429 -16.17 -23.64 10.34
CA ASP A 429 -17.53 -23.16 10.64
C ASP A 429 -18.50 -24.32 10.93
N HIS A 430 -18.62 -25.29 10.01
CA HIS A 430 -19.65 -26.34 10.08
C HIS A 430 -19.20 -27.65 10.76
N GLY A 431 -17.89 -27.89 10.85
CA GLY A 431 -17.32 -29.15 11.34
C GLY A 431 -17.44 -30.33 10.37
N ASP A 432 -17.80 -30.11 9.10
CA ASP A 432 -17.94 -31.18 8.10
C ASP A 432 -16.58 -31.68 7.61
N ARG A 433 -16.21 -32.88 8.05
CA ARG A 433 -14.95 -33.53 7.67
C ARG A 433 -14.83 -33.77 6.17
N GLU A 434 -15.92 -33.82 5.42
CA GLU A 434 -15.85 -33.95 3.97
C GLU A 434 -15.21 -32.73 3.30
N ASP A 435 -15.40 -31.52 3.83
CA ASP A 435 -14.75 -30.33 3.28
C ASP A 435 -13.23 -30.36 3.50
N LEU A 436 -12.78 -30.81 4.68
CA LEU A 436 -11.36 -31.02 4.94
C LEU A 436 -10.77 -32.13 4.06
N LYS A 437 -11.54 -33.21 3.79
CA LYS A 437 -11.10 -34.26 2.85
C LYS A 437 -10.96 -33.73 1.42
N LYS A 438 -11.87 -32.88 0.96
CA LYS A 438 -11.76 -32.21 -0.35
C LYS A 438 -10.50 -31.33 -0.39
N ALA A 439 -10.27 -30.53 0.66
CA ALA A 439 -9.10 -29.66 0.77
C ALA A 439 -7.79 -30.46 0.72
N SER A 440 -7.71 -31.53 1.51
CA SER A 440 -6.58 -32.46 1.56
C SER A 440 -6.26 -33.07 0.20
N ARG A 441 -7.29 -33.56 -0.51
CA ARG A 441 -7.14 -34.14 -1.86
C ARG A 441 -6.75 -33.10 -2.92
N LEU A 442 -7.27 -31.87 -2.84
CA LEU A 442 -6.84 -30.78 -3.73
C LEU A 442 -5.38 -30.38 -3.46
N ALA A 443 -4.94 -30.38 -2.21
CA ALA A 443 -3.55 -30.12 -1.85
C ALA A 443 -2.63 -31.21 -2.40
N ASP A 444 -2.98 -32.49 -2.24
CA ASP A 444 -2.24 -33.60 -2.85
C ASP A 444 -2.11 -33.45 -4.37
N TRP A 445 -3.19 -33.06 -5.05
CA TRP A 445 -3.17 -32.80 -6.50
C TRP A 445 -2.27 -31.61 -6.85
N LEU A 446 -2.38 -30.50 -6.13
CA LEU A 446 -1.59 -29.29 -6.35
C LEU A 446 -0.10 -29.58 -6.18
N ILE A 447 0.28 -30.25 -5.10
CA ILE A 447 1.65 -30.62 -4.78
C ILE A 447 2.22 -31.54 -5.86
N LYS A 448 1.48 -32.59 -6.21
CA LYS A 448 1.90 -33.56 -7.23
C LYS A 448 2.09 -32.92 -8.61
N THR A 449 1.25 -31.95 -8.96
CA THR A 449 1.15 -31.43 -10.33
C THR A 449 1.97 -30.17 -10.54
N TRP A 450 2.07 -29.32 -9.52
CA TRP A 450 2.57 -27.94 -9.64
C TRP A 450 3.60 -27.55 -8.59
N GLN A 451 4.14 -28.51 -7.82
CA GLN A 451 5.32 -28.26 -6.99
C GLN A 451 6.56 -28.88 -7.63
N ARG A 452 7.62 -28.09 -7.74
CA ARG A 452 8.94 -28.53 -8.20
C ARG A 452 9.69 -29.27 -7.09
N GLU A 453 10.77 -29.97 -7.46
CA GLU A 453 11.63 -30.69 -6.53
C GLU A 453 12.29 -29.77 -5.47
N ASP A 454 12.58 -28.52 -5.83
CA ASP A 454 13.10 -27.50 -4.90
C ASP A 454 12.04 -26.91 -3.96
N GLY A 455 10.78 -27.37 -4.07
CA GLY A 455 9.67 -26.93 -3.24
C GLY A 455 8.85 -25.78 -3.80
N ALA A 456 9.31 -25.08 -4.84
CA ALA A 456 8.57 -23.97 -5.41
C ALA A 456 7.23 -24.44 -6.01
N TYR A 457 6.14 -23.77 -5.66
CA TYR A 457 4.87 -23.90 -6.36
C TYR A 457 4.91 -23.04 -7.63
N VAL A 458 4.52 -23.60 -8.77
CA VAL A 458 4.71 -22.95 -10.08
C VAL A 458 3.45 -22.91 -10.92
N ASN A 459 3.31 -21.83 -11.69
CA ASN A 459 2.47 -21.79 -12.87
C ASN A 459 3.38 -21.93 -14.09
N HIS A 460 3.38 -23.10 -14.71
CA HIS A 460 4.35 -23.48 -15.73
C HIS A 460 5.80 -23.31 -15.25
N HIS A 461 6.51 -22.28 -15.72
CA HIS A 461 7.91 -22.01 -15.38
C HIS A 461 8.07 -20.88 -14.36
N ILE A 462 6.98 -20.17 -14.04
CA ILE A 462 7.01 -19.02 -13.14
C ILE A 462 6.75 -19.50 -11.70
N VAL A 463 7.56 -19.03 -10.75
CA VAL A 463 7.42 -19.31 -9.32
C VAL A 463 6.29 -18.49 -8.74
N TYR A 464 5.21 -19.18 -8.37
CA TYR A 464 3.98 -18.61 -7.83
C TYR A 464 3.87 -18.76 -6.31
N THR A 465 4.87 -19.32 -5.62
CA THR A 465 4.90 -19.33 -4.14
C THR A 465 4.73 -17.90 -3.58
N SER A 466 5.23 -16.88 -4.28
CA SER A 466 5.10 -15.45 -3.95
C SER A 466 3.80 -14.80 -4.43
N VAL A 467 2.91 -15.51 -5.13
CA VAL A 467 1.64 -14.97 -5.66
C VAL A 467 0.47 -15.58 -4.91
N ILE A 468 -0.28 -14.76 -4.16
CA ILE A 468 -1.45 -15.20 -3.37
C ILE A 468 -1.06 -16.35 -2.41
N TYR A 469 0.11 -16.19 -1.78
CA TYR A 469 0.61 -16.94 -0.61
C TYR A 469 0.32 -18.46 -0.55
N VAL A 470 0.54 -19.19 -1.64
CA VAL A 470 0.17 -20.62 -1.78
C VAL A 470 0.58 -21.47 -0.58
N ALA A 471 1.79 -21.29 -0.04
CA ALA A 471 2.27 -22.05 1.11
C ALA A 471 1.51 -21.72 2.41
N LYS A 472 1.05 -20.48 2.64
CA LYS A 472 0.17 -20.15 3.79
C LYS A 472 -1.10 -20.99 3.74
N ASN A 473 -1.77 -21.03 2.58
CA ASN A 473 -3.01 -21.80 2.43
C ASN A 473 -2.81 -23.29 2.77
N ILE A 474 -1.66 -23.86 2.37
CA ILE A 474 -1.31 -25.25 2.69
C ILE A 474 -0.92 -25.43 4.17
N LEU A 475 -0.25 -24.45 4.81
CA LEU A 475 0.01 -24.48 6.24
C LEU A 475 -1.28 -24.43 7.06
N GLU A 476 -2.26 -23.62 6.65
CA GLU A 476 -3.57 -23.54 7.32
C GLU A 476 -4.35 -24.85 7.22
N LEU A 477 -4.28 -25.52 6.07
CA LEU A 477 -4.78 -26.88 5.92
C LEU A 477 -4.05 -27.84 6.88
N ALA A 478 -2.73 -27.84 6.89
CA ALA A 478 -1.95 -28.72 7.77
C ALA A 478 -2.28 -28.49 9.25
N VAL A 479 -2.52 -27.24 9.68
CA VAL A 479 -2.99 -26.91 11.04
C VAL A 479 -4.34 -27.57 11.32
N ALA A 480 -5.32 -27.50 10.42
CA ALA A 480 -6.61 -28.15 10.59
C ALA A 480 -6.48 -29.69 10.63
N GLU A 481 -5.63 -30.27 9.79
CA GLU A 481 -5.38 -31.71 9.74
C GLU A 481 -4.66 -32.21 11.00
N TYR A 482 -3.67 -31.48 11.53
CA TYR A 482 -2.99 -31.83 12.78
C TYR A 482 -3.96 -31.99 13.96
N GLU A 483 -5.01 -31.15 14.07
CA GLU A 483 -5.99 -31.29 15.14
C GLU A 483 -6.75 -32.62 15.07
N LEU A 484 -7.13 -33.07 13.87
CA LEU A 484 -7.72 -34.39 13.69
C LEU A 484 -6.67 -35.52 13.85
N GLY A 485 -5.43 -35.25 13.45
CA GLY A 485 -4.27 -36.13 13.59
C GLY A 485 -3.97 -36.56 15.02
N ARG A 486 -4.41 -35.78 16.03
CA ARG A 486 -4.31 -36.14 17.45
C ARG A 486 -5.07 -37.42 17.80
N GLN A 487 -6.07 -37.79 17.00
CA GLN A 487 -6.94 -38.94 17.23
C GLN A 487 -6.94 -39.94 16.07
N ASP A 488 -6.53 -39.51 14.86
CA ASP A 488 -6.61 -40.31 13.65
C ASP A 488 -5.30 -40.21 12.83
N PRO A 489 -4.49 -41.28 12.77
CA PRO A 489 -3.20 -41.28 12.08
C PRO A 489 -3.26 -40.90 10.60
N VAL A 490 -4.38 -41.10 9.92
CA VAL A 490 -4.53 -40.73 8.50
C VAL A 490 -4.41 -39.22 8.33
N TRP A 491 -4.99 -38.46 9.25
CA TRP A 491 -4.90 -36.99 9.25
C TRP A 491 -3.52 -36.49 9.68
N LEU A 492 -2.84 -37.22 10.57
CA LEU A 492 -1.46 -36.89 10.94
C LEU A 492 -0.52 -37.05 9.73
N GLU A 493 -0.64 -38.14 8.97
CA GLU A 493 0.15 -38.36 7.76
C GLU A 493 -0.10 -37.28 6.69
N ALA A 494 -1.36 -36.88 6.51
CA ALA A 494 -1.72 -35.78 5.61
C ALA A 494 -1.10 -34.45 6.06
N ALA A 495 -1.24 -34.12 7.35
CA ALA A 495 -0.71 -32.90 7.94
C ALA A 495 0.82 -32.80 7.77
N GLU A 496 1.55 -33.87 8.08
CA GLU A 496 3.00 -33.94 7.93
C GLU A 496 3.44 -33.76 6.46
N ARG A 497 2.72 -34.39 5.52
CA ARG A 497 2.99 -34.26 4.08
C ARG A 497 2.77 -32.83 3.60
N HIS A 498 1.64 -32.22 3.95
CA HIS A 498 1.29 -30.86 3.54
C HIS A 498 2.21 -29.82 4.20
N TYR A 499 2.52 -29.97 5.49
CA TYR A 499 3.50 -29.13 6.18
C TYR A 499 4.88 -29.22 5.52
N ALA A 500 5.38 -30.43 5.27
CA ALA A 500 6.68 -30.60 4.62
C ALA A 500 6.72 -29.97 3.22
N SER A 501 5.61 -30.06 2.47
CA SER A 501 5.47 -29.40 1.18
C SER A 501 5.57 -27.88 1.29
N ALA A 502 4.74 -27.27 2.14
CA ALA A 502 4.74 -25.82 2.35
C ALA A 502 6.09 -25.32 2.89
N LYS A 503 6.71 -26.05 3.81
CA LYS A 503 8.02 -25.72 4.36
C LYS A 503 9.08 -25.63 3.27
N ARG A 504 9.19 -26.61 2.36
CA ARG A 504 10.17 -26.55 1.26
C ARG A 504 9.96 -25.31 0.37
N ALA A 505 8.70 -24.96 0.10
CA ALA A 505 8.38 -23.76 -0.68
C ALA A 505 8.84 -22.48 0.02
N ILE A 506 8.68 -22.41 1.35
CA ILE A 506 9.09 -21.26 2.16
C ILE A 506 10.61 -21.21 2.32
N ASP A 507 11.29 -22.36 2.46
CA ASP A 507 12.76 -22.44 2.43
C ASP A 507 13.29 -21.83 1.11
N GLN A 508 12.66 -22.17 -0.02
CA GLN A 508 13.00 -21.58 -1.33
C GLN A 508 12.76 -20.07 -1.39
N LEU A 509 11.71 -19.55 -0.75
CA LEU A 509 11.49 -18.10 -0.63
C LEU A 509 12.59 -17.42 0.20
N VAL A 510 13.03 -18.04 1.29
CA VAL A 510 14.15 -17.52 2.10
C VAL A 510 15.42 -17.44 1.27
N ASP A 511 15.71 -18.50 0.50
CA ASP A 511 16.89 -18.57 -0.37
C ASP A 511 16.85 -17.56 -1.52
N ALA A 512 15.65 -17.16 -1.98
CA ALA A 512 15.49 -16.19 -3.06
C ALA A 512 15.87 -14.75 -2.66
N GLN A 513 15.87 -14.40 -1.36
CA GLN A 513 16.34 -13.11 -0.84
C GLN A 513 15.76 -11.87 -1.56
N GLY A 514 14.48 -11.92 -1.92
CA GLY A 514 13.79 -10.85 -2.64
C GLY A 514 13.79 -10.97 -4.16
N ASN A 515 14.48 -11.97 -4.75
CA ASN A 515 14.36 -12.31 -6.17
C ASN A 515 13.09 -13.16 -6.41
N PHE A 516 11.94 -12.57 -6.10
CA PHE A 516 10.66 -13.24 -6.32
C PHE A 516 10.13 -12.94 -7.72
N GLU A 517 9.33 -13.88 -8.21
CA GLU A 517 8.54 -13.70 -9.42
C GLU A 517 7.10 -13.33 -9.05
N THR A 518 6.33 -12.82 -10.01
CA THR A 518 4.94 -12.38 -9.78
C THR A 518 4.05 -12.69 -10.99
N GLU A 519 2.74 -12.53 -10.84
CA GLU A 519 1.78 -12.63 -11.94
C GLU A 519 1.79 -11.34 -12.77
N GLY A 520 1.75 -11.47 -14.10
CA GLY A 520 1.75 -10.33 -15.01
C GLY A 520 3.16 -9.83 -15.35
N GLU A 521 3.35 -8.51 -15.39
CA GLU A 521 4.64 -7.90 -15.71
C GLU A 521 5.52 -7.80 -14.46
N LEU A 522 6.71 -8.41 -14.49
CA LEU A 522 7.62 -8.42 -13.36
C LEU A 522 7.96 -6.98 -12.90
N THR A 523 7.72 -6.70 -11.62
CA THR A 523 8.02 -5.42 -10.98
C THR A 523 8.20 -5.63 -9.48
N PHE A 524 8.85 -4.69 -8.79
CA PHE A 524 8.82 -4.66 -7.33
C PHE A 524 7.45 -4.12 -6.87
N GLU A 525 6.54 -5.01 -6.50
CA GLU A 525 5.18 -4.65 -6.05
C GLU A 525 4.79 -5.35 -4.74
N ASP A 526 3.68 -4.89 -4.18
CA ASP A 526 3.22 -5.29 -2.84
C ASP A 526 2.96 -6.79 -2.74
N GLY A 527 2.29 -7.38 -3.73
CA GLY A 527 1.89 -8.78 -3.74
C GLY A 527 3.03 -9.75 -3.51
N MET A 528 4.06 -9.71 -4.36
CA MET A 528 5.20 -10.62 -4.27
C MET A 528 5.99 -10.48 -2.96
N ILE A 529 6.08 -9.27 -2.42
CA ILE A 529 6.87 -8.99 -1.21
C ILE A 529 6.07 -9.36 0.05
N SER A 530 4.82 -8.90 0.15
CA SER A 530 3.95 -9.16 1.29
C SER A 530 3.61 -10.65 1.41
N CYS A 531 3.27 -11.32 0.31
CA CYS A 531 3.03 -12.77 0.31
C CYS A 531 4.26 -13.55 0.76
N SER A 532 5.45 -13.15 0.34
CA SER A 532 6.68 -13.83 0.76
C SER A 532 6.96 -13.62 2.25
N ALA A 533 6.87 -12.39 2.75
CA ALA A 533 7.10 -12.07 4.15
C ALA A 533 6.12 -12.79 5.08
N LEU A 534 4.82 -12.77 4.78
CA LEU A 534 3.81 -13.38 5.67
C LEU A 534 3.94 -14.91 5.74
N GLN A 535 4.32 -15.58 4.65
CA GLN A 535 4.50 -17.04 4.64
C GLN A 535 5.70 -17.45 5.48
N ILE A 536 6.83 -16.74 5.31
CA ILE A 536 8.04 -16.94 6.14
C ILE A 536 7.72 -16.67 7.61
N GLY A 537 6.97 -15.59 7.90
CA GLY A 537 6.54 -15.23 9.24
C GLY A 537 5.67 -16.30 9.92
N MET A 538 4.67 -16.81 9.21
CA MET A 538 3.82 -17.89 9.72
C MET A 538 4.63 -19.14 10.03
N LEU A 539 5.54 -19.55 9.13
CA LEU A 539 6.41 -20.71 9.40
C LEU A 539 7.33 -20.45 10.61
N GLY A 540 7.88 -19.24 10.72
CA GLY A 540 8.65 -18.81 11.89
C GLY A 540 7.86 -18.95 13.20
N LEU A 541 6.58 -18.60 13.19
CA LEU A 541 5.69 -18.77 14.35
C LEU A 541 5.49 -20.24 14.75
N MET A 542 5.51 -21.14 13.77
CA MET A 542 5.36 -22.59 13.99
C MET A 542 6.63 -23.27 14.52
N GLN A 543 7.78 -22.59 14.49
CA GLN A 543 9.02 -23.20 14.97
C GLN A 543 9.17 -23.15 16.50
N SER A 544 9.47 -24.30 17.09
CA SER A 544 9.81 -24.45 18.51
C SER A 544 11.30 -24.24 18.81
N ASP A 545 12.16 -24.58 17.84
CA ASP A 545 13.61 -24.34 17.93
C ASP A 545 13.93 -22.85 17.75
N GLU A 546 14.63 -22.26 18.72
CA GLU A 546 14.92 -20.83 18.77
C GLU A 546 15.80 -20.37 17.59
N ALA A 547 16.79 -21.18 17.19
CA ALA A 547 17.68 -20.83 16.08
C ALA A 547 16.94 -20.82 14.75
N THR A 548 16.10 -21.83 14.51
CA THR A 548 15.26 -21.95 13.31
C THR A 548 14.19 -20.85 13.28
N ARG A 549 13.53 -20.58 14.42
CA ARG A 549 12.60 -19.46 14.55
C ARG A 549 13.26 -18.13 14.21
N LYS A 550 14.46 -17.89 14.74
CA LYS A 550 15.23 -16.68 14.46
C LYS A 550 15.61 -16.56 12.99
N HIS A 551 16.02 -17.65 12.35
CA HIS A 551 16.37 -17.68 10.93
C HIS A 551 15.23 -17.16 10.04
N TYR A 552 14.00 -17.71 10.20
CA TYR A 552 12.84 -17.21 9.45
C TYR A 552 12.45 -15.79 9.86
N THR A 553 12.57 -15.44 11.14
CA THR A 553 12.28 -14.08 11.61
C THR A 553 13.18 -13.06 10.92
N ASP A 554 14.49 -13.30 10.88
CA ASP A 554 15.46 -12.41 10.25
C ASP A 554 15.18 -12.28 8.74
N ALA A 555 14.90 -13.39 8.06
CA ALA A 555 14.58 -13.41 6.63
C ALA A 555 13.30 -12.63 6.30
N MET A 556 12.22 -12.86 7.07
CA MET A 556 10.98 -12.11 6.95
C MET A 556 11.20 -10.61 7.17
N LEU A 557 11.92 -10.23 8.23
CA LEU A 557 12.15 -8.81 8.55
C LEU A 557 12.95 -8.11 7.46
N GLN A 558 13.93 -8.77 6.85
CA GLN A 558 14.68 -8.22 5.73
C GLN A 558 13.76 -7.88 4.55
N ILE A 559 12.86 -8.80 4.19
CA ILE A 559 11.87 -8.61 3.11
C ILE A 559 10.87 -7.51 3.50
N LEU A 560 10.31 -7.57 4.70
CA LEU A 560 9.31 -6.63 5.19
C LEU A 560 9.86 -5.20 5.30
N HIS A 561 11.12 -5.03 5.69
CA HIS A 561 11.77 -3.70 5.68
C HIS A 561 11.91 -3.13 4.27
N SER A 562 12.16 -3.98 3.26
CA SER A 562 12.19 -3.51 1.88
C SER A 562 10.83 -3.08 1.35
N HIS A 563 9.76 -3.58 1.95
CA HIS A 563 8.38 -3.22 1.63
C HIS A 563 7.99 -1.81 2.10
N ASP A 564 8.69 -1.23 3.09
CA ASP A 564 8.31 0.06 3.68
C ASP A 564 8.12 1.18 2.63
N CYS A 565 8.83 1.12 1.49
CA CYS A 565 8.67 2.06 0.39
C CYS A 565 7.30 2.00 -0.32
N LEU A 566 6.57 0.90 -0.19
CA LEU A 566 5.23 0.70 -0.72
C LEU A 566 4.14 0.95 0.34
N THR A 567 4.46 1.42 1.54
CA THR A 567 3.48 1.49 2.64
C THR A 567 3.21 2.91 3.12
N GLN A 568 1.94 3.20 3.40
CA GLN A 568 1.48 4.47 3.95
C GLN A 568 1.77 4.61 5.46
N LEU A 569 3.05 4.56 5.83
CA LEU A 569 3.52 4.59 7.23
C LEU A 569 3.47 5.98 7.86
N ARG A 570 3.57 7.06 7.05
CA ARG A 570 3.73 8.45 7.55
C ARG A 570 2.63 9.43 7.20
N VAL A 571 1.74 9.08 6.26
CA VAL A 571 0.63 9.94 5.86
C VAL A 571 -0.34 10.26 7.01
N PRO A 572 -0.67 11.52 7.32
CA PRO A 572 -1.56 11.85 8.43
C PRO A 572 -3.03 11.62 8.03
N ASP A 573 -3.39 10.40 7.60
CA ASP A 573 -4.70 10.10 7.04
C ASP A 573 -5.15 8.68 7.42
N ALA A 574 -6.07 8.59 8.39
CA ALA A 574 -6.59 7.34 8.92
C ALA A 574 -7.25 6.42 7.89
N ARG A 575 -7.68 6.96 6.74
CA ARG A 575 -8.26 6.16 5.65
C ARG A 575 -7.24 5.25 4.98
N ARG A 576 -5.96 5.61 5.04
CA ARG A 576 -4.86 4.92 4.34
C ARG A 576 -3.68 4.53 5.20
N ARG A 577 -3.60 4.97 6.47
CA ARG A 577 -2.48 4.62 7.38
C ARG A 577 -2.34 3.09 7.51
N GLY A 578 -1.15 2.58 7.17
CA GLY A 578 -0.85 1.15 7.22
C GLY A 578 -1.30 0.35 5.99
N GLY A 579 -2.05 0.97 5.07
CA GLY A 579 -2.33 0.40 3.75
C GLY A 579 -1.11 0.42 2.84
N THR A 580 -1.15 -0.43 1.82
CA THR A 580 -0.08 -0.59 0.82
C THR A 580 -0.45 0.13 -0.47
N MET A 581 0.55 0.69 -1.15
CA MET A 581 0.41 1.41 -2.42
C MET A 581 0.34 0.40 -3.56
N ARG A 582 -0.89 0.13 -3.98
CA ARG A 582 -1.22 -0.70 -5.14
C ARG A 582 -1.67 0.19 -6.29
N TYR A 583 -1.62 -0.27 -7.54
CA TYR A 583 -1.79 0.67 -8.65
C TYR A 583 -2.28 0.15 -10.00
N TRP A 584 -2.36 -1.17 -10.22
CA TRP A 584 -2.66 -1.73 -11.54
C TRP A 584 -3.98 -2.51 -11.60
N GLU A 585 -4.65 -2.68 -10.46
CA GLU A 585 -5.77 -3.60 -10.29
C GLU A 585 -7.11 -3.05 -10.80
N ALA A 586 -7.29 -1.73 -10.82
CA ALA A 586 -8.56 -1.09 -11.15
C ALA A 586 -9.18 -1.55 -12.49
N GLN A 587 -8.33 -1.82 -13.48
CA GLN A 587 -8.75 -2.28 -14.81
C GLN A 587 -9.32 -3.71 -14.81
N TYR A 588 -8.99 -4.53 -13.80
CA TYR A 588 -9.44 -5.91 -13.62
C TYR A 588 -10.57 -6.02 -12.58
N ASP A 589 -10.46 -5.26 -11.50
CA ASP A 589 -11.33 -5.39 -10.34
C ASP A 589 -12.66 -4.66 -10.56
N VAL A 590 -12.57 -3.39 -10.96
CA VAL A 590 -13.72 -2.48 -11.11
C VAL A 590 -13.88 -1.95 -12.53
N GLN A 591 -13.18 -2.58 -13.49
CA GLN A 591 -13.18 -2.25 -14.91
C GLN A 591 -13.01 -0.73 -15.18
N MET A 592 -12.00 -0.13 -14.54
CA MET A 592 -11.73 1.30 -14.60
C MET A 592 -10.32 1.58 -15.14
N LEU A 593 -10.22 2.54 -16.08
CA LEU A 593 -8.98 3.02 -16.66
C LEU A 593 -8.81 4.53 -16.41
N PRO A 594 -7.56 5.03 -16.36
CA PRO A 594 -6.30 4.29 -16.38
C PRO A 594 -6.00 3.63 -15.02
N ASN A 595 -4.79 3.09 -14.85
CA ASN A 595 -4.23 2.71 -13.55
C ASN A 595 -4.25 3.87 -12.54
N MET A 596 -4.28 3.54 -11.25
CA MET A 596 -4.41 4.52 -10.16
C MET A 596 -3.87 3.97 -8.85
N PHE A 597 -3.19 4.80 -8.07
CA PHE A 597 -2.80 4.43 -6.72
C PHE A 597 -4.02 4.23 -5.84
N ASN A 598 -4.05 3.09 -5.16
CA ASN A 598 -5.10 2.71 -4.25
C ASN A 598 -4.47 2.13 -2.96
N SER A 599 -4.94 2.62 -1.81
CA SER A 599 -4.44 2.27 -0.47
C SER A 599 -5.45 2.70 0.61
N PRO A 600 -6.05 1.77 1.38
CA PRO A 600 -5.90 0.33 1.25
C PRO A 600 -6.66 -0.21 0.04
N HIS A 601 -6.21 -1.37 -0.40
CA HIS A 601 -6.89 -2.33 -1.27
C HIS A 601 -6.96 -3.68 -0.54
N GLY A 602 -7.75 -4.64 -1.02
CA GLY A 602 -7.89 -5.97 -0.42
C GLY A 602 -6.56 -6.62 -0.05
N TRP A 603 -5.60 -6.55 -0.95
CA TRP A 603 -4.29 -7.17 -0.80
C TRP A 603 -3.35 -6.44 0.17
N SER A 604 -3.71 -5.24 0.65
CA SER A 604 -3.04 -4.64 1.81
C SER A 604 -3.15 -5.52 3.06
N GLY A 605 -4.14 -6.43 3.12
CA GLY A 605 -4.27 -7.43 4.19
C GLY A 605 -3.05 -8.35 4.33
N TRP A 606 -2.34 -8.63 3.23
CA TRP A 606 -1.15 -9.48 3.23
C TRP A 606 -0.02 -8.90 4.06
N ARG A 607 0.26 -7.61 3.89
CA ARG A 607 1.24 -6.92 4.72
C ARG A 607 0.80 -6.87 6.19
N ALA A 608 -0.51 -6.69 6.44
CA ALA A 608 -1.03 -6.64 7.80
C ALA A 608 -0.83 -7.97 8.55
N TYR A 609 -0.93 -9.12 7.87
CA TYR A 609 -0.48 -10.41 8.42
C TYR A 609 1.02 -10.40 8.72
N ALA A 610 1.86 -9.96 7.77
CA ALA A 610 3.30 -9.93 7.96
C ALA A 610 3.72 -9.08 9.18
N THR A 611 3.11 -7.91 9.37
CA THR A 611 3.37 -7.08 10.56
C THR A 611 2.83 -7.69 11.84
N TYR A 612 1.67 -8.34 11.79
CA TYR A 612 1.14 -9.07 12.94
C TYR A 612 2.10 -10.19 13.38
N TYR A 613 2.60 -10.99 12.43
CA TYR A 613 3.56 -12.04 12.69
C TYR A 613 4.92 -11.48 13.15
N ALA A 614 5.38 -10.37 12.57
CA ALA A 614 6.58 -9.67 13.03
C ALA A 614 6.48 -9.24 14.50
N TYR A 615 5.32 -8.73 14.94
CA TYR A 615 5.10 -8.43 16.35
C TYR A 615 5.17 -9.69 17.21
N LEU A 616 4.46 -10.77 16.85
CA LEU A 616 4.47 -12.02 17.62
C LEU A 616 5.86 -12.66 17.70
N LEU A 617 6.70 -12.50 16.67
CA LEU A 617 8.06 -13.05 16.61
C LEU A 617 9.06 -12.22 17.42
N THR A 618 8.88 -10.89 17.48
CA THR A 618 9.92 -9.96 17.99
C THR A 618 9.53 -9.22 19.27
N GLY A 619 8.24 -9.04 19.51
CA GLY A 619 7.72 -8.12 20.53
C GLY A 619 7.88 -6.63 20.21
N ASP A 620 8.35 -6.24 19.02
CA ASP A 620 8.48 -4.82 18.68
C ASP A 620 7.11 -4.18 18.42
N GLU A 621 6.71 -3.25 19.30
CA GLU A 621 5.42 -2.54 19.26
C GLU A 621 5.18 -1.81 17.94
N ARG A 622 6.25 -1.40 17.23
CA ARG A 622 6.12 -0.79 15.90
C ARG A 622 5.19 -1.62 15.01
N TRP A 623 5.42 -2.94 14.95
CA TRP A 623 4.68 -3.83 14.07
C TRP A 623 3.22 -3.99 14.49
N LEU A 624 2.95 -4.01 15.79
CA LEU A 624 1.58 -4.04 16.32
C LEU A 624 0.83 -2.75 15.99
N LEU A 625 1.48 -1.60 16.15
CA LEU A 625 0.89 -0.30 15.83
C LEU A 625 0.57 -0.18 14.33
N GLU A 626 1.47 -0.64 13.45
CA GLU A 626 1.22 -0.69 12.01
C GLU A 626 0.01 -1.59 11.68
N THR A 627 -0.05 -2.77 12.30
CA THR A 627 -1.17 -3.71 12.19
C THR A 627 -2.49 -3.08 12.62
N TYR A 628 -2.50 -2.38 13.76
CA TYR A 628 -3.71 -1.76 14.31
C TYR A 628 -4.22 -0.61 13.44
N ASN A 629 -3.31 0.24 12.96
CA ASN A 629 -3.67 1.30 12.04
C ASN A 629 -4.25 0.75 10.72
N ALA A 630 -3.63 -0.29 10.15
CA ALA A 630 -4.13 -0.95 8.94
C ALA A 630 -5.54 -1.51 9.15
N ALA A 631 -5.78 -2.23 10.26
CA ALA A 631 -7.11 -2.73 10.62
C ALA A 631 -8.15 -1.60 10.81
N GLY A 632 -7.71 -0.42 11.27
CA GLY A 632 -8.55 0.77 11.31
C GLY A 632 -8.94 1.25 9.91
N ALA A 633 -7.96 1.42 9.01
CA ALA A 633 -8.18 1.81 7.63
C ALA A 633 -9.10 0.83 6.88
N PHE A 634 -8.88 -0.48 7.05
CA PHE A 634 -9.70 -1.54 6.44
C PHE A 634 -11.17 -1.47 6.86
N SER A 635 -11.44 -1.07 8.10
CA SER A 635 -12.81 -0.94 8.60
C SER A 635 -13.62 0.14 7.86
N HIS A 636 -12.94 1.13 7.25
CA HIS A 636 -13.57 2.21 6.48
C HIS A 636 -13.76 1.90 4.99
N LEU A 637 -13.31 0.73 4.53
CA LEU A 637 -13.75 0.19 3.24
C LEU A 637 -15.24 -0.15 3.24
N ILE A 638 -15.84 -0.33 4.42
CA ILE A 638 -17.29 -0.36 4.59
C ILE A 638 -17.78 1.05 4.93
N ASP A 639 -18.72 1.57 4.16
CA ASP A 639 -19.41 2.82 4.48
C ASP A 639 -20.16 2.66 5.82
N ASN A 640 -19.76 3.42 6.84
CA ASN A 640 -20.38 3.37 8.16
C ASN A 640 -21.84 3.84 8.20
N ARG A 641 -22.32 4.53 7.16
CA ARG A 641 -23.70 5.02 7.04
C ARG A 641 -24.60 4.05 6.30
N THR A 642 -24.13 3.49 5.18
CA THR A 642 -24.95 2.61 4.32
C THR A 642 -24.71 1.12 4.58
N GLY A 643 -23.56 0.77 5.15
CA GLY A 643 -23.09 -0.61 5.24
C GLY A 643 -22.50 -1.15 3.94
N ASP A 644 -22.42 -0.33 2.88
CA ASP A 644 -21.91 -0.79 1.58
C ASP A 644 -20.40 -0.91 1.59
N LEU A 645 -19.92 -2.04 1.07
CA LEU A 645 -18.51 -2.26 0.81
C LEU A 645 -18.05 -1.44 -0.42
N ARG A 646 -16.86 -0.87 -0.29
CA ARG A 646 -16.08 -0.20 -1.34
C ARG A 646 -14.84 -1.04 -1.63
N TRP A 647 -14.44 -1.08 -2.88
CA TRP A 647 -13.29 -1.86 -3.36
C TRP A 647 -11.97 -1.34 -2.79
N ALA A 648 -11.70 -0.04 -2.92
CA ALA A 648 -10.46 0.56 -2.46
C ALA A 648 -10.59 2.06 -2.18
N PHE A 649 -9.57 2.64 -1.55
CA PHE A 649 -9.41 4.10 -1.43
C PHE A 649 -8.34 4.61 -2.42
N VAL A 650 -8.73 5.45 -3.37
CA VAL A 650 -7.83 6.05 -4.36
C VAL A 650 -7.04 7.20 -3.74
N VAL A 651 -5.74 7.22 -3.98
CA VAL A 651 -4.78 8.18 -3.39
C VAL A 651 -4.47 9.33 -4.33
N ASP A 652 -4.59 9.13 -5.65
CA ASP A 652 -4.39 10.18 -6.64
C ASP A 652 -5.32 11.37 -6.37
N PRO A 653 -4.83 12.62 -6.47
CA PRO A 653 -5.67 13.79 -6.27
C PRO A 653 -6.63 14.08 -7.41
N TYR A 654 -6.27 13.67 -8.62
CA TYR A 654 -7.04 13.94 -9.81
C TYR A 654 -6.80 12.87 -10.86
N LEU A 655 -7.86 12.13 -11.19
CA LEU A 655 -7.91 11.23 -12.31
C LEU A 655 -9.19 11.44 -13.09
N ARG A 656 -9.05 11.65 -14.40
CA ARG A 656 -10.16 11.52 -15.34
C ARG A 656 -10.24 10.06 -15.75
N VAL A 657 -11.21 9.35 -15.18
CA VAL A 657 -11.36 7.90 -15.34
C VAL A 657 -12.46 7.57 -16.32
N ARG A 658 -12.33 6.39 -16.94
CA ARG A 658 -13.35 5.75 -17.77
C ARG A 658 -13.63 4.38 -17.16
N GLN A 659 -14.88 4.13 -16.80
CA GLN A 659 -15.31 2.89 -16.16
C GLN A 659 -16.46 2.27 -16.94
N ALA A 660 -16.47 0.93 -17.05
CA ALA A 660 -17.67 0.20 -17.49
C ALA A 660 -18.88 0.60 -16.61
N CYS A 661 -20.04 0.79 -17.23
CA CYS A 661 -21.28 1.18 -16.56
C CYS A 661 -22.51 0.42 -17.06
N SER A 662 -22.31 -0.65 -17.81
CA SER A 662 -23.34 -1.63 -18.15
C SER A 662 -22.83 -3.04 -17.92
N ALA A 663 -23.76 -3.93 -17.56
CA ALA A 663 -23.47 -5.34 -17.41
C ALA A 663 -23.24 -5.99 -18.78
N ASP A 664 -22.42 -7.04 -18.81
CA ASP A 664 -22.40 -7.95 -19.95
C ASP A 664 -23.81 -8.54 -20.16
N THR A 665 -24.30 -8.52 -21.41
CA THR A 665 -25.64 -8.98 -21.77
C THR A 665 -25.68 -10.47 -22.14
N HIS A 666 -24.54 -11.15 -22.22
CA HIS A 666 -24.42 -12.54 -22.63
C HIS A 666 -24.15 -13.49 -21.46
N VAL A 667 -23.67 -12.97 -20.32
CA VAL A 667 -23.31 -13.78 -19.15
C VAL A 667 -23.97 -13.24 -17.88
N THR A 668 -24.21 -14.16 -16.95
CA THR A 668 -24.62 -13.84 -15.57
C THR A 668 -23.51 -14.27 -14.61
N ALA A 669 -23.65 -13.98 -13.31
CA ALA A 669 -22.74 -14.47 -12.27
C ALA A 669 -22.60 -16.02 -12.23
N ASP A 670 -23.52 -16.74 -12.87
CA ASP A 670 -23.57 -18.21 -12.95
C ASP A 670 -22.95 -18.75 -14.24
N SER A 671 -22.75 -17.89 -15.24
CA SER A 671 -22.10 -18.25 -16.48
C SER A 671 -20.60 -18.38 -16.26
N LEU A 672 -19.99 -19.40 -16.89
CA LEU A 672 -18.54 -19.52 -16.93
C LEU A 672 -17.95 -18.31 -17.65
N SER A 673 -17.12 -17.55 -16.95
CA SER A 673 -16.47 -16.35 -17.47
C SER A 673 -14.99 -16.34 -17.10
N PHE A 674 -14.13 -16.30 -18.11
CA PHE A 674 -12.70 -16.51 -17.93
C PHE A 674 -11.85 -15.41 -18.57
N GLY A 675 -10.61 -15.28 -18.11
CA GLY A 675 -9.70 -14.20 -18.55
C GLY A 675 -10.04 -12.85 -17.92
N ASN A 676 -9.51 -11.77 -18.48
CA ASN A 676 -9.71 -10.41 -17.96
C ASN A 676 -10.48 -9.57 -18.99
N PRO A 677 -11.82 -9.46 -18.89
CA PRO A 677 -12.62 -8.69 -19.83
C PRO A 677 -12.24 -7.21 -19.79
N HIS A 678 -11.86 -6.66 -20.94
CA HIS A 678 -11.43 -5.27 -21.02
C HIS A 678 -12.61 -4.29 -20.83
N PRO A 679 -12.45 -3.18 -20.08
CA PRO A 679 -13.53 -2.21 -19.81
C PRO A 679 -14.25 -1.67 -21.05
N ASP A 680 -13.50 -1.41 -22.13
CA ASP A 680 -14.03 -0.89 -23.40
C ASP A 680 -14.86 -1.88 -24.23
N LEU A 681 -15.06 -3.11 -23.75
CA LEU A 681 -16.02 -4.04 -24.34
C LEU A 681 -17.47 -3.72 -23.94
N TYR A 682 -17.66 -2.80 -22.99
CA TYR A 682 -18.94 -2.43 -22.39
C TYR A 682 -19.24 -0.94 -22.60
N ASP A 683 -20.46 -0.51 -22.31
CA ASP A 683 -20.73 0.93 -22.25
C ASP A 683 -19.88 1.52 -21.12
N THR A 684 -19.20 2.63 -21.41
CA THR A 684 -18.35 3.29 -20.43
C THR A 684 -18.83 4.71 -20.15
N ARG A 685 -18.62 5.15 -18.90
CA ARG A 685 -18.82 6.53 -18.47
C ARG A 685 -17.49 7.15 -18.08
N THR A 686 -17.32 8.44 -18.38
CA THR A 686 -16.15 9.22 -17.99
C THR A 686 -16.51 10.18 -16.85
N PHE A 687 -15.69 10.23 -15.81
CA PHE A 687 -15.86 11.14 -14.67
C PHE A 687 -14.51 11.41 -13.99
N VAL A 688 -14.49 12.31 -13.01
CA VAL A 688 -13.29 12.66 -12.25
C VAL A 688 -13.38 12.05 -10.85
N ILE A 689 -12.26 11.49 -10.37
CA ILE A 689 -12.08 11.06 -8.99
C ILE A 689 -10.81 11.66 -8.38
N GLY A 690 -10.79 11.82 -7.06
CA GLY A 690 -9.62 12.29 -6.32
C GLY A 690 -9.70 12.09 -4.81
N GLU A 691 -8.69 11.48 -4.19
CA GLU A 691 -8.62 11.13 -2.75
C GLU A 691 -9.95 10.58 -2.18
N GLN A 692 -10.51 9.56 -2.82
CA GLN A 692 -11.87 9.04 -2.53
C GLN A 692 -11.98 7.51 -2.59
N TYR A 693 -13.03 6.97 -1.98
CA TYR A 693 -13.38 5.55 -2.11
C TYR A 693 -14.01 5.26 -3.49
N VAL A 694 -13.76 4.04 -3.99
CA VAL A 694 -14.36 3.50 -5.21
C VAL A 694 -15.26 2.33 -4.85
N ASN A 695 -16.49 2.33 -5.38
CA ASN A 695 -17.48 1.31 -5.06
C ASN A 695 -17.24 0.01 -5.83
N MET A 696 -17.75 -1.08 -5.26
CA MET A 696 -17.85 -2.40 -5.90
C MET A 696 -18.75 -2.35 -7.15
N ILE A 697 -18.58 -3.33 -8.04
CA ILE A 697 -19.37 -3.50 -9.27
C ILE A 697 -19.98 -4.91 -9.43
N SER A 698 -19.56 -5.87 -8.62
CA SER A 698 -19.97 -7.28 -8.72
C SER A 698 -21.46 -7.55 -8.47
N ASP A 699 -22.23 -6.59 -7.98
CA ASP A 699 -23.69 -6.71 -7.81
C ASP A 699 -24.42 -6.61 -9.16
N TRP A 700 -23.91 -5.82 -10.11
CA TRP A 700 -24.52 -5.63 -11.42
C TRP A 700 -23.70 -6.20 -12.58
N GLN A 701 -22.37 -6.30 -12.46
CA GLN A 701 -21.54 -6.84 -13.52
C GLN A 701 -21.49 -8.38 -13.44
N GLY A 702 -22.00 -9.07 -14.46
CA GLY A 702 -22.09 -10.54 -14.48
C GLY A 702 -20.80 -11.26 -14.89
N VAL A 703 -19.93 -10.60 -15.67
CA VAL A 703 -18.66 -11.15 -16.16
C VAL A 703 -17.60 -11.21 -15.06
N ASN A 704 -16.48 -11.90 -15.33
CA ASN A 704 -15.33 -11.93 -14.42
C ASN A 704 -14.84 -10.51 -14.07
N THR A 705 -14.91 -10.21 -12.77
CA THR A 705 -14.31 -9.05 -12.13
C THR A 705 -13.76 -9.49 -10.78
N GLN A 706 -12.76 -8.78 -10.29
CA GLN A 706 -11.97 -9.22 -9.14
C GLN A 706 -12.17 -8.32 -7.90
N ASP A 707 -13.12 -7.38 -7.92
CA ASP A 707 -13.44 -6.48 -6.79
C ASP A 707 -13.82 -7.18 -5.48
N ASN A 708 -14.18 -8.46 -5.50
CA ASN A 708 -14.36 -9.27 -4.29
C ASN A 708 -13.04 -9.50 -3.52
N ASP A 709 -11.88 -9.25 -4.13
CA ASP A 709 -10.57 -9.35 -3.49
C ASP A 709 -10.43 -8.51 -2.22
N VAL A 710 -11.21 -7.43 -2.11
CA VAL A 710 -11.30 -6.58 -0.93
C VAL A 710 -11.61 -7.37 0.34
N HIS A 711 -12.30 -8.51 0.23
CA HIS A 711 -12.63 -9.34 1.39
C HIS A 711 -11.41 -9.97 2.09
N GLU A 712 -10.24 -9.94 1.46
CA GLU A 712 -8.97 -10.36 2.06
C GLU A 712 -8.63 -9.55 3.33
N VAL A 713 -8.95 -8.25 3.37
CA VAL A 713 -8.72 -7.46 4.59
C VAL A 713 -9.59 -7.93 5.77
N PHE A 714 -10.79 -8.44 5.49
CA PHE A 714 -11.69 -8.94 6.54
C PHE A 714 -11.31 -10.35 6.99
N LYS A 715 -10.77 -11.16 6.09
CA LYS A 715 -10.11 -12.43 6.45
C LYS A 715 -9.00 -12.15 7.47
N PHE A 716 -8.09 -11.21 7.16
CA PHE A 716 -7.07 -10.75 8.11
C PHE A 716 -7.65 -10.28 9.44
N MET A 717 -8.69 -9.46 9.42
CA MET A 717 -9.31 -8.98 10.65
C MET A 717 -9.90 -10.13 11.48
N GLY A 718 -10.50 -11.14 10.85
CA GLY A 718 -10.97 -12.36 11.50
C GLY A 718 -9.85 -13.13 12.20
N GLU A 719 -8.82 -13.49 11.45
CA GLU A 719 -7.72 -14.35 11.92
C GLU A 719 -6.83 -13.66 12.98
N ALA A 720 -6.54 -12.36 12.81
CA ALA A 720 -5.54 -11.66 13.61
C ALA A 720 -6.14 -10.74 14.69
N MET A 721 -7.29 -10.11 14.43
CA MET A 721 -7.79 -9.00 15.26
C MET A 721 -9.08 -9.32 16.03
N LEU A 722 -9.94 -10.18 15.50
CA LEU A 722 -11.32 -10.36 16.00
C LEU A 722 -11.36 -10.92 17.42
N THR A 723 -10.49 -11.89 17.72
CA THR A 723 -10.48 -12.63 18.99
C THR A 723 -9.32 -12.28 19.92
N ASN A 724 -8.45 -11.36 19.48
CA ASN A 724 -7.17 -11.09 20.13
C ASN A 724 -7.10 -9.67 20.69
N ALA A 725 -6.64 -9.57 21.94
CA ALA A 725 -6.24 -8.32 22.58
C ALA A 725 -4.75 -8.35 22.94
N PHE A 726 -4.15 -7.16 23.06
CA PHE A 726 -2.72 -7.02 23.28
C PHE A 726 -2.43 -6.00 24.38
N VAL A 727 -1.45 -6.31 25.23
CA VAL A 727 -0.93 -5.40 26.24
C VAL A 727 0.56 -5.26 26.05
N VAL A 728 1.04 -4.01 25.96
CA VAL A 728 2.46 -3.70 25.80
C VAL A 728 2.90 -2.75 26.91
N GLU A 729 3.97 -3.12 27.62
CA GLU A 729 4.70 -2.22 28.51
C GLU A 729 5.84 -1.54 27.74
N ARG A 730 5.73 -0.22 27.60
CA ARG A 730 6.71 0.62 26.92
C ARG A 730 7.95 0.85 27.78
N ALA A 731 8.99 1.38 27.14
CA ALA A 731 10.27 1.62 27.81
C ALA A 731 10.20 2.63 28.96
N ASP A 732 9.24 3.56 28.92
CA ASP A 732 8.96 4.54 29.97
C ASP A 732 8.09 3.98 31.11
N GLY A 733 7.70 2.70 31.05
CA GLY A 733 6.86 2.03 32.03
C GLY A 733 5.36 2.29 31.87
N THR A 734 4.95 3.02 30.83
CA THR A 734 3.54 3.11 30.44
C THR A 734 3.06 1.77 29.89
N VAL A 735 1.79 1.44 30.15
CA VAL A 735 1.17 0.21 29.67
C VAL A 735 0.02 0.59 28.76
N VAL A 736 0.05 0.09 27.53
CA VAL A 736 -0.97 0.35 26.52
C VAL A 736 -1.72 -0.92 26.15
N GLY A 737 -3.00 -0.76 25.81
CA GLY A 737 -3.87 -1.83 25.33
C GLY A 737 -4.22 -1.63 23.86
N TYR A 738 -4.31 -2.72 23.12
CA TYR A 738 -4.90 -2.77 21.78
C TYR A 738 -6.03 -3.79 21.79
N ASN A 739 -7.21 -3.42 21.28
CA ASN A 739 -8.44 -4.20 21.44
C ASN A 739 -8.82 -4.45 22.92
N CYS A 740 -8.29 -3.65 23.85
CA CYS A 740 -8.60 -3.71 25.27
C CYS A 740 -8.25 -2.42 25.99
N ARG A 741 -8.85 -2.22 27.16
CA ARG A 741 -8.50 -1.17 28.11
C ARG A 741 -7.70 -1.76 29.26
N VAL A 742 -6.65 -1.07 29.67
CA VAL A 742 -5.78 -1.50 30.76
C VAL A 742 -5.84 -0.48 31.89
N THR A 743 -6.22 -0.92 33.08
CA THR A 743 -6.14 -0.13 34.31
C THR A 743 -5.07 -0.71 35.22
N ARG A 744 -4.04 0.08 35.53
CA ARG A 744 -2.97 -0.32 36.46
C ARG A 744 -3.35 0.02 37.91
N GLN A 745 -3.35 -0.98 38.79
CA GLN A 745 -3.57 -0.84 40.22
C GLN A 745 -2.39 -1.46 40.98
N GLY A 746 -1.39 -0.65 41.32
CA GLY A 746 -0.13 -1.14 41.88
C GLY A 746 0.59 -2.09 40.91
N ASN A 747 0.75 -3.36 41.32
CA ASN A 747 1.34 -4.43 40.50
C ASN A 747 0.30 -5.26 39.72
N THR A 748 -0.97 -4.87 39.77
CA THR A 748 -2.05 -5.58 39.07
C THR A 748 -2.47 -4.80 37.83
N LEU A 749 -2.55 -5.48 36.68
CA LEU A 749 -3.14 -4.96 35.45
C LEU A 749 -4.54 -5.55 35.32
N GLN A 750 -5.56 -4.70 35.43
CA GLN A 750 -6.95 -5.06 35.11
C GLN A 750 -7.17 -4.79 33.62
N VAL A 751 -7.41 -5.85 32.86
CA VAL A 751 -7.57 -5.79 31.40
C VAL A 751 -9.02 -6.10 31.03
N GLU A 752 -9.67 -5.15 30.40
CA GLU A 752 -11.03 -5.29 29.88
C GLU A 752 -10.98 -5.35 28.36
N ALA A 753 -11.41 -6.46 27.77
CA ALA A 753 -11.47 -6.62 26.33
C ALA A 753 -12.50 -5.67 25.71
N ASP A 754 -12.21 -5.18 24.52
CA ASP A 754 -13.07 -4.21 23.85
C ASP A 754 -14.42 -4.79 23.41
N GLU A 755 -14.42 -6.08 23.07
CA GLU A 755 -15.59 -6.84 22.65
C GLU A 755 -15.56 -8.26 23.25
N LYS A 756 -16.72 -8.91 23.36
CA LYS A 756 -16.88 -10.17 24.10
C LYS A 756 -16.15 -11.37 23.47
N GLN A 757 -16.02 -11.37 22.15
CA GLN A 757 -15.33 -12.41 21.38
C GLN A 757 -13.80 -12.31 21.46
N MET A 758 -13.26 -11.21 21.99
CA MET A 758 -11.83 -11.05 22.26
C MET A 758 -11.48 -11.84 23.52
N THR A 759 -11.07 -13.09 23.32
CA THR A 759 -10.88 -14.07 24.39
C THR A 759 -9.42 -14.45 24.60
N ASN A 760 -8.54 -14.06 23.68
CA ASN A 760 -7.10 -14.25 23.78
C ASN A 760 -6.44 -12.92 24.20
N LEU A 761 -5.42 -13.00 25.05
CA LEU A 761 -4.65 -11.85 25.49
C LEU A 761 -3.16 -12.15 25.35
N HIS A 762 -2.50 -11.42 24.45
CA HIS A 762 -1.06 -11.45 24.29
C HIS A 762 -0.43 -10.32 25.11
N CYS A 763 0.61 -10.61 25.87
CA CYS A 763 1.31 -9.64 26.70
C CYS A 763 2.78 -9.53 26.30
N ASN A 764 3.26 -8.29 26.22
CA ASN A 764 4.68 -7.94 26.15
C ASN A 764 5.00 -7.04 27.34
N LEU A 765 5.58 -7.62 28.40
CA LEU A 765 5.81 -6.96 29.69
C LEU A 765 7.29 -7.01 30.05
N ARG A 766 7.83 -5.88 30.48
CA ARG A 766 9.21 -5.76 30.99
C ARG A 766 9.26 -6.16 32.45
N ASN A 767 8.29 -5.72 33.25
CA ASN A 767 8.17 -6.03 34.66
C ASN A 767 7.20 -7.18 34.95
N ALA A 768 7.31 -7.75 36.14
CA ALA A 768 6.39 -8.78 36.60
C ALA A 768 5.04 -8.15 37.00
N TYR A 769 3.93 -8.67 36.47
CA TYR A 769 2.59 -8.19 36.80
C TYR A 769 1.66 -9.33 37.16
N LYS A 770 0.70 -9.02 38.03
CA LYS A 770 -0.53 -9.82 38.17
C LYS A 770 -1.53 -9.32 37.12
N VAL A 771 -1.85 -10.12 36.11
CA VAL A 771 -2.77 -9.72 35.03
C VAL A 771 -4.11 -10.39 35.24
N SER A 772 -5.17 -9.58 35.36
CA SER A 772 -6.55 -10.02 35.46
C SER A 772 -7.28 -9.77 34.14
N PHE A 773 -7.82 -10.83 33.54
CA PHE A 773 -8.52 -10.79 32.26
C PHE A 773 -9.70 -11.77 32.29
N ARG A 774 -10.90 -11.29 31.96
CA ARG A 774 -12.16 -12.07 31.93
C ARG A 774 -12.41 -12.90 33.21
N GLY A 775 -12.17 -12.29 34.37
CA GLY A 775 -12.39 -12.92 35.68
C GLY A 775 -11.32 -13.94 36.10
N GLN A 776 -10.33 -14.23 35.25
CA GLN A 776 -9.17 -15.03 35.59
C GLN A 776 -7.99 -14.13 35.90
N THR A 777 -7.08 -14.60 36.76
CA THR A 777 -5.86 -13.85 37.09
C THR A 777 -4.64 -14.75 37.05
N ARG A 778 -3.56 -14.26 36.44
CA ARG A 778 -2.28 -14.96 36.32
C ARG A 778 -1.13 -14.05 36.73
N GLU A 779 -0.10 -14.63 37.34
CA GLU A 779 1.15 -13.93 37.59
C GLU A 779 2.07 -14.15 36.40
N LEU A 780 2.51 -13.05 35.78
CA LEU A 780 3.42 -13.06 34.65
C LEU A 780 4.80 -12.61 35.13
N LYS A 781 5.82 -13.39 34.75
CA LYS A 781 7.24 -13.15 35.06
C LYS A 781 7.73 -11.85 34.39
N PRO A 782 8.84 -11.25 34.84
CA PRO A 782 9.46 -10.15 34.08
C PRO A 782 9.90 -10.62 32.69
N HIS A 783 9.99 -9.69 31.75
CA HIS A 783 10.30 -9.97 30.34
C HIS A 783 9.37 -11.02 29.70
N TYR A 784 8.07 -10.97 30.03
CA TYR A 784 7.08 -11.86 29.45
C TYR A 784 6.72 -11.43 28.03
N LEU A 785 6.81 -12.35 27.08
CA LEU A 785 6.33 -12.19 25.71
C LEU A 785 5.56 -13.44 25.32
N GLY A 786 4.26 -13.31 25.03
CA GLY A 786 3.44 -14.42 24.56
C GLY A 786 1.96 -14.31 24.93
N TRP A 787 1.21 -15.39 24.67
CA TRP A 787 -0.21 -15.52 25.01
C TRP A 787 -0.41 -15.79 26.51
N ALA A 788 -0.77 -14.77 27.27
CA ALA A 788 -1.07 -14.88 28.70
C ALA A 788 -2.40 -15.59 28.95
N PHE A 789 -3.37 -15.42 28.06
CA PHE A 789 -4.67 -16.09 28.07
C PHE A 789 -5.07 -16.46 26.64
N GLY A 790 -5.85 -17.53 26.48
CA GLY A 790 -6.22 -18.04 25.17
C GLY A 790 -5.32 -19.19 24.68
N THR A 791 -5.38 -19.46 23.38
CA THR A 791 -4.58 -20.51 22.73
C THR A 791 -3.66 -19.90 21.68
N ASP A 792 -2.40 -20.29 21.71
CA ASP A 792 -1.49 -20.04 20.59
C ASP A 792 -1.74 -21.07 19.50
N ILE A 793 -2.34 -20.64 18.40
CA ILE A 793 -2.68 -21.54 17.28
C ILE A 793 -1.47 -21.99 16.48
N TYR A 794 -0.32 -21.31 16.64
CA TYR A 794 0.92 -21.62 15.91
C TYR A 794 1.87 -22.53 16.71
N ALA A 795 1.71 -22.64 18.04
CA ALA A 795 2.65 -23.35 18.89
C ALA A 795 2.54 -24.90 18.79
N GLY A 796 3.70 -25.56 18.63
CA GLY A 796 3.88 -26.98 18.97
C GLY A 796 3.28 -27.99 17.98
N ARG A 797 3.48 -27.80 16.68
CA ARG A 797 3.01 -28.72 15.63
C ARG A 797 4.12 -29.13 14.68
#